data_AF-A0AA48I0G5-F1
#
_entry.id   AF-A0AA48I0G5-F1
#
_cell.length_a   1.000
_cell.length_b   1.000
_cell.length_c   1.000
_cell.angle_alpha   90.00
_cell.angle_beta   90.00
_cell.angle_gamma   90.00
#
_symmetry.space_group_name_H-M   'P 1'
#
loop_
_entity.id
_entity.type
_entity.pdbx_description
1 polymer ?
#
loop_
_entity_poly.entity_id
_entity_poly.type
_entity_poly.pdbx_seq_one_letter_code
_entity_poly.pdbx_strand_id
1 'polypeptide(L)'
;MFVFILFLFSFVNKIYIPTYFSSFTIIGFVIVIFLISFIILKNIKKNIKYTNYKKGFKDCYEKLKEEIFNEINNDPKFDKNTLKMILENFDLNRNPIEPKSDKSKFMVNKINDFKLRAKPKIEDKIFDNSKIKKKLKLRNINIMLYVSSFLFIAASTVFISTAAPSFAKMVGLMFATLIFYLAGIILYKKVSNLKSAAIAFIGTSLAIMPFNGIAMNILGGTSASFSWLLISAAGLVLYTLATVILQNQIISYMVMAFVLSLTQSVVMSANLPIIWYFIVLISISLIATMINIFKPKFLPKIFRKPLSYTGQIVTPIALMASMFLQEKASLYMYEIVFGLTALNYLVSWLQNRDVLHEMAYRVLLQITILISVWDLSKFNCKSLGMFLCLTSGLQILFKLQKKSLKFEKIWKILMLIIVALSNVLWLQDPLTIALNLTLLGVLSLYLTYKFRDINWSYILLIISGLLPFIIERWLIVPNLSWSLVSFTFFMMNLSIVIFYLIKNKNFNPKKNIFFKISNIFYLILIFLIGIFGLFSEIMGSELNASKYSFFFCALLLVLFSYVYKVHAFEIFGVFCLNISIFLALAKINLREWLFLISDIICFLLAILGTILHHKSKEHKRRDNLLIFGKITLTCLIVNNFLVEKSEVIKICLLIFLTASLISFVLTKTKLKENSILKISFSLSYFLYIFIALIFSFHLSNIWSILVYIILTILMWNASYSEKQPLLLLISNISIFAFTTELFIHTKLTNDWKNIFIPAFVTSIIIYSAYWVMFKKKDTQRSLICLYSTWFLNIISMLNANKKISAVMIILSSITVFIYGHLSKYQSVVEISIYLSTLGLQYLISLFFPNLNIVFYSHWWFAIFIIISDIFYKTQKQQKSIRLIFAISFVTLCVGKLSLEPSGEAYQNVFLIEQVTFLILGAIFHKQWIIYWGAAGATISVLYFLRAYTYLWLSFLGLIIMFFVIWKLRKINKK
;
A
#
# COMPACT_ATOMS: atom_id res chain seq x y z
N MET A 1 -9.20 -28.51 11.38
CA MET A 1 -9.09 -27.08 11.72
C MET A 1 -10.44 -26.48 12.09
N PHE A 2 -11.43 -26.36 11.17
CA PHE A 2 -12.78 -25.85 11.48
C PHE A 2 -13.46 -26.55 12.69
N VAL A 3 -13.33 -27.88 12.79
CA VAL A 3 -13.82 -28.69 13.93
C VAL A 3 -13.11 -28.36 15.25
N PHE A 4 -11.81 -28.03 15.23
CA PHE A 4 -11.04 -27.68 16.43
C PHE A 4 -11.48 -26.32 17.00
N ILE A 5 -11.93 -25.42 16.12
CA ILE A 5 -12.46 -24.09 16.48
C ILE A 5 -13.90 -24.20 17.00
N LEU A 6 -14.75 -25.06 16.39
CA LEU A 6 -16.08 -25.37 16.91
C LEU A 6 -16.04 -26.04 18.29
N PHE A 7 -15.05 -26.90 18.54
CA PHE A 7 -14.85 -27.54 19.85
C PHE A 7 -14.44 -26.52 20.92
N LEU A 8 -13.57 -25.56 20.58
CA LEU A 8 -13.23 -24.41 21.42
C LEU A 8 -14.45 -23.52 21.71
N PHE A 9 -15.30 -23.25 20.70
CA PHE A 9 -16.52 -22.46 20.88
C PHE A 9 -17.52 -23.10 21.85
N SER A 10 -17.71 -24.42 21.78
CA SER A 10 -18.57 -25.14 22.74
C SER A 10 -17.99 -25.17 24.16
N PHE A 11 -16.69 -24.97 24.32
CA PHE A 11 -16.02 -24.92 25.62
C PHE A 11 -16.12 -23.51 26.25
N VAL A 12 -15.99 -22.46 25.44
CA VAL A 12 -16.11 -21.06 25.89
C VAL A 12 -17.54 -20.70 26.29
N ASN A 13 -18.57 -21.25 25.63
CA ASN A 13 -19.98 -21.03 26.00
C ASN A 13 -20.39 -21.56 27.40
N LYS A 14 -19.49 -22.23 28.14
CA LYS A 14 -19.69 -22.60 29.56
C LYS A 14 -19.03 -21.65 30.55
N ILE A 15 -18.33 -20.61 30.07
CA ILE A 15 -17.72 -19.57 30.91
C ILE A 15 -18.62 -18.34 30.83
N TYR A 16 -19.14 -17.90 31.98
CA TYR A 16 -20.00 -16.71 32.09
C TYR A 16 -19.25 -15.46 31.61
N ILE A 17 -19.61 -14.93 30.45
CA ILE A 17 -19.16 -13.64 29.92
C ILE A 17 -20.40 -12.89 29.37
N PRO A 18 -20.56 -11.56 29.58
CA PRO A 18 -21.81 -10.87 29.28
C PRO A 18 -22.19 -10.87 27.79
N THR A 19 -23.50 -10.92 27.54
CA THR A 19 -24.14 -11.31 26.26
C THR A 19 -24.07 -10.30 25.11
N TYR A 20 -23.44 -9.13 25.28
CA TYR A 20 -23.51 -8.04 24.29
C TYR A 20 -22.36 -7.95 23.26
N PHE A 21 -21.24 -8.67 23.44
CA PHE A 21 -20.07 -8.57 22.54
C PHE A 21 -19.95 -9.67 21.46
N SER A 22 -20.83 -10.68 21.49
CA SER A 22 -20.70 -11.90 20.67
C SER A 22 -21.20 -11.73 19.23
N SER A 23 -22.28 -10.97 19.00
CA SER A 23 -22.96 -10.89 17.70
C SER A 23 -22.13 -10.17 16.62
N PHE A 24 -21.50 -9.05 16.95
CA PHE A 24 -20.73 -8.24 15.99
C PHE A 24 -19.45 -8.94 15.50
N THR A 25 -18.75 -9.65 16.38
CA THR A 25 -17.50 -10.35 16.05
C THR A 25 -17.75 -11.57 15.14
N ILE A 26 -18.85 -12.29 15.36
CA ILE A 26 -19.28 -13.44 14.53
C ILE A 26 -19.56 -13.00 13.09
N ILE A 27 -20.31 -11.91 12.90
CA ILE A 27 -20.68 -11.40 11.56
C ILE A 27 -19.42 -10.93 10.80
N GLY A 28 -18.52 -10.18 11.46
CA GLY A 28 -17.27 -9.73 10.86
C GLY A 28 -16.37 -10.88 10.39
N PHE A 29 -16.22 -11.94 11.19
CA PHE A 29 -15.34 -13.07 10.85
C PHE A 29 -15.89 -13.93 9.70
N VAL A 30 -17.21 -14.12 9.63
CA VAL A 30 -17.87 -14.81 8.51
C VAL A 30 -17.71 -14.02 7.21
N ILE A 31 -17.88 -12.69 7.25
CA ILE A 31 -17.69 -11.80 6.09
C ILE A 31 -16.24 -11.88 5.58
N VAL A 32 -15.24 -11.87 6.47
CA VAL A 32 -13.81 -12.00 6.10
C VAL A 32 -13.51 -13.36 5.45
N ILE A 33 -14.05 -14.47 5.99
CA ILE A 33 -13.88 -15.80 5.39
C ILE A 33 -14.57 -15.87 4.02
N PHE A 34 -15.75 -15.26 3.86
CA PHE A 34 -16.46 -15.21 2.58
C PHE A 34 -15.69 -14.37 1.55
N LEU A 35 -15.13 -13.22 1.95
CA LEU A 35 -14.26 -12.38 1.13
C LEU A 35 -12.99 -13.12 0.70
N ILE A 36 -12.30 -13.81 1.62
CA ILE A 36 -11.09 -14.59 1.30
C ILE A 36 -11.43 -15.73 0.34
N SER A 37 -12.51 -16.47 0.59
CA SER A 37 -12.96 -17.55 -0.31
C SER A 37 -13.36 -17.02 -1.70
N PHE A 38 -14.04 -15.86 -1.76
CA PHE A 38 -14.40 -15.19 -3.01
C PHE A 38 -13.18 -14.66 -3.77
N ILE A 39 -12.18 -14.09 -3.08
CA ILE A 39 -10.91 -13.65 -3.67
C ILE A 39 -10.11 -14.84 -4.21
N ILE A 40 -10.05 -15.95 -3.47
CA ILE A 40 -9.41 -17.20 -3.92
C ILE A 40 -10.13 -17.76 -5.16
N LEU A 41 -11.47 -17.83 -5.15
CA LEU A 41 -12.26 -18.23 -6.32
C LEU A 41 -12.07 -17.28 -7.51
N LYS A 42 -12.00 -15.97 -7.29
CA LYS A 42 -11.78 -14.95 -8.33
C LYS A 42 -10.40 -15.11 -8.96
N ASN A 43 -9.34 -15.32 -8.17
CA ASN A 43 -7.98 -15.56 -8.68
C ASN A 43 -7.83 -16.90 -9.40
N ILE A 44 -8.43 -17.98 -8.88
CA ILE A 44 -8.42 -19.31 -9.53
C ILE A 44 -9.19 -19.28 -10.87
N LYS A 45 -10.32 -18.56 -10.94
CA LYS A 45 -11.13 -18.48 -12.17
C LYS A 45 -10.51 -17.58 -13.25
N LYS A 46 -9.73 -16.56 -12.88
CA LYS A 46 -9.08 -15.64 -13.83
C LYS A 46 -7.82 -16.21 -14.50
N ASN A 47 -7.05 -17.06 -13.81
CA ASN A 47 -5.75 -17.56 -14.31
C ASN A 47 -5.76 -18.92 -15.05
N ILE A 48 -6.86 -19.68 -15.03
CA ILE A 48 -6.82 -21.10 -15.46
C ILE A 48 -7.36 -21.37 -16.88
N LYS A 49 -8.16 -20.48 -17.48
CA LYS A 49 -8.91 -20.80 -18.71
C LYS A 49 -8.41 -20.23 -20.05
N TYR A 50 -7.49 -19.27 -20.08
CA TYR A 50 -7.05 -18.63 -21.35
C TYR A 50 -5.54 -18.41 -21.52
N THR A 51 -4.76 -18.34 -20.45
CA THR A 51 -3.31 -18.01 -20.50
C THR A 51 -2.43 -19.18 -20.94
N ASN A 52 -2.64 -20.37 -20.38
CA ASN A 52 -1.75 -21.52 -20.59
C ASN A 52 -1.81 -22.10 -22.02
N TYR A 53 -2.95 -21.97 -22.71
CA TYR A 53 -3.11 -22.51 -24.06
C TYR A 53 -2.28 -21.72 -25.09
N LYS A 54 -2.18 -20.39 -24.92
CA LYS A 54 -1.44 -19.52 -25.84
C LYS A 54 0.07 -19.50 -25.57
N LYS A 55 0.49 -19.59 -24.30
CA LYS A 55 1.92 -19.63 -23.92
C LYS A 55 2.63 -20.90 -24.39
N GLY A 56 2.11 -22.08 -24.04
CA GLY A 56 2.77 -23.35 -24.39
C GLY A 56 2.86 -23.62 -25.89
N PHE A 57 1.95 -23.05 -26.68
CA PHE A 57 2.01 -23.09 -28.15
C PHE A 57 3.08 -22.13 -28.68
N LYS A 58 3.13 -20.90 -28.16
CA LYS A 58 4.10 -19.88 -28.56
C LYS A 58 5.55 -20.27 -28.21
N ASP A 59 5.80 -20.73 -26.99
CA ASP A 59 7.15 -21.12 -26.53
C ASP A 59 7.69 -22.33 -27.32
N CYS A 60 6.80 -23.21 -27.81
CA CYS A 60 7.19 -24.33 -28.66
C CYS A 60 7.42 -23.90 -30.12
N TYR A 61 6.71 -22.88 -30.58
CA TYR A 61 6.87 -22.29 -31.91
C TYR A 61 8.18 -21.50 -32.06
N GLU A 62 8.52 -20.67 -31.07
CA GLU A 62 9.75 -19.88 -31.08
C GLU A 62 11.00 -20.79 -31.03
N LYS A 63 11.01 -21.85 -30.20
CA LYS A 63 12.10 -22.84 -30.19
C LYS A 63 12.26 -23.59 -31.52
N LEU A 64 11.16 -24.00 -32.16
CA LEU A 64 11.22 -24.64 -33.47
C LEU A 64 11.76 -23.68 -34.55
N LYS A 65 11.43 -22.39 -34.45
CA LYS A 65 11.97 -21.35 -35.35
C LYS A 65 13.48 -21.14 -35.15
N GLU A 66 13.97 -21.22 -33.92
CA GLU A 66 15.41 -21.17 -33.61
C GLU A 66 16.17 -22.42 -34.07
N GLU A 67 15.65 -23.63 -33.84
CA GLU A 67 16.25 -24.89 -34.30
C GLU A 67 16.42 -24.89 -35.84
N ILE A 68 15.38 -24.51 -36.58
CA ILE A 68 15.42 -24.40 -38.05
C ILE A 68 16.41 -23.32 -38.52
N PHE A 69 16.52 -22.19 -37.82
CA PHE A 69 17.48 -21.14 -38.19
C PHE A 69 18.93 -21.58 -37.96
N ASN A 70 19.18 -22.39 -36.94
CA ASN A 70 20.52 -22.88 -36.61
C ASN A 70 20.98 -24.03 -37.52
N GLU A 71 20.10 -24.96 -37.90
CA GLU A 71 20.46 -26.02 -38.84
C GLU A 71 20.81 -25.47 -40.24
N ILE A 72 20.07 -24.46 -40.73
CA ILE A 72 20.28 -23.96 -42.11
C ILE A 72 21.42 -22.92 -42.19
N ASN A 73 21.76 -22.20 -41.12
CA ASN A 73 22.95 -21.31 -41.10
C ASN A 73 24.28 -22.05 -41.31
N ASN A 74 24.31 -23.38 -41.15
CA ASN A 74 25.50 -24.20 -41.31
C ASN A 74 25.69 -24.75 -42.75
N ASP A 75 24.73 -24.55 -43.66
CA ASP A 75 24.83 -24.95 -45.07
C ASP A 75 25.43 -23.80 -45.92
N PRO A 76 26.66 -23.92 -46.48
CA PRO A 76 27.38 -22.80 -47.11
C PRO A 76 26.86 -22.36 -48.51
N LYS A 77 25.62 -22.74 -48.87
CA LYS A 77 25.04 -22.52 -50.22
C LYS A 77 23.94 -21.46 -50.28
N PHE A 78 23.59 -20.80 -49.17
CA PHE A 78 22.40 -19.93 -49.10
C PHE A 78 22.65 -18.54 -48.53
N ASP A 79 21.96 -17.56 -49.11
CA ASP A 79 22.12 -16.14 -48.80
C ASP A 79 21.15 -15.68 -47.69
N LYS A 80 21.67 -14.99 -46.67
CA LYS A 80 21.02 -14.78 -45.35
C LYS A 80 19.64 -14.09 -45.44
N ASN A 81 19.45 -13.23 -46.43
CA ASN A 81 18.20 -12.50 -46.63
C ASN A 81 17.06 -13.40 -47.16
N THR A 82 17.37 -14.38 -48.02
CA THR A 82 16.35 -15.30 -48.57
C THR A 82 15.77 -16.21 -47.48
N LEU A 83 16.63 -16.71 -46.59
CA LEU A 83 16.29 -17.48 -45.41
C LEU A 83 15.32 -16.75 -44.48
N LYS A 84 15.62 -15.48 -44.20
CA LYS A 84 14.82 -14.63 -43.30
C LYS A 84 13.41 -14.40 -43.85
N MET A 85 13.30 -14.13 -45.16
CA MET A 85 12.04 -13.89 -45.87
C MET A 85 11.13 -15.14 -45.93
N ILE A 86 11.70 -16.35 -46.00
CA ILE A 86 10.95 -17.61 -45.94
C ILE A 86 10.48 -17.89 -44.49
N LEU A 87 11.31 -17.61 -43.48
CA LEU A 87 11.00 -17.79 -42.06
C LEU A 87 9.99 -16.78 -41.49
N GLU A 88 9.79 -15.63 -42.13
CA GLU A 88 8.73 -14.68 -41.79
C GLU A 88 7.36 -15.10 -42.36
N ASN A 89 7.34 -15.83 -43.49
CA ASN A 89 6.12 -16.34 -44.13
C ASN A 89 5.75 -17.78 -43.69
N PHE A 90 6.51 -18.37 -42.77
CA PHE A 90 6.25 -19.70 -42.25
C PHE A 90 5.04 -19.70 -41.32
N ASP A 91 4.02 -20.49 -41.65
CA ASP A 91 2.78 -20.59 -40.88
C ASP A 91 2.32 -22.06 -40.81
N LEU A 92 2.15 -22.60 -39.60
CA LEU A 92 1.84 -24.03 -39.41
C LEU A 92 0.43 -24.42 -39.88
N ASN A 93 -0.51 -23.46 -39.88
CA ASN A 93 -1.92 -23.70 -40.20
C ASN A 93 -2.26 -23.60 -41.70
N ARG A 94 -1.30 -23.24 -42.56
CA ARG A 94 -1.48 -23.28 -44.03
C ARG A 94 -1.13 -24.66 -44.59
N ASN A 95 -1.89 -25.07 -45.61
CA ASN A 95 -1.63 -26.25 -46.45
C ASN A 95 -0.18 -26.27 -46.97
N PRO A 96 0.38 -27.45 -47.34
CA PRO A 96 1.74 -27.56 -47.84
C PRO A 96 1.97 -26.58 -49.01
N ILE A 97 3.12 -25.91 -48.97
CA ILE A 97 3.51 -24.94 -50.01
C ILE A 97 3.90 -25.73 -51.26
N GLU A 98 3.38 -25.35 -52.42
CA GLU A 98 3.84 -25.89 -53.71
C GLU A 98 5.08 -25.13 -54.20
N PRO A 99 6.13 -25.83 -54.66
CA PRO A 99 7.38 -25.19 -55.05
C PRO A 99 7.27 -24.56 -56.46
N LYS A 100 7.49 -23.24 -56.55
CA LYS A 100 7.37 -22.48 -57.81
C LYS A 100 8.60 -22.53 -58.73
N SER A 101 9.67 -23.23 -58.34
CA SER A 101 10.87 -23.46 -59.17
C SER A 101 11.73 -24.62 -58.64
N ASP A 102 12.54 -25.26 -59.47
CA ASP A 102 13.32 -26.44 -59.07
C ASP A 102 14.37 -26.16 -57.98
N LYS A 103 14.98 -24.96 -57.94
CA LYS A 103 15.84 -24.55 -56.82
C LYS A 103 15.07 -24.39 -55.50
N SER A 104 13.75 -24.18 -55.54
CA SER A 104 12.90 -24.08 -54.34
C SER A 104 12.33 -25.42 -53.86
N LYS A 105 12.22 -26.44 -54.73
CA LYS A 105 11.71 -27.79 -54.39
C LYS A 105 12.38 -28.39 -53.17
N PHE A 106 13.71 -28.34 -53.10
CA PHE A 106 14.46 -28.97 -52.00
C PHE A 106 14.16 -28.30 -50.65
N MET A 107 14.15 -26.97 -50.58
CA MET A 107 13.73 -26.22 -49.38
C MET A 107 12.29 -26.56 -48.99
N VAL A 108 11.34 -26.47 -49.92
CA VAL A 108 9.91 -26.67 -49.66
C VAL A 108 9.61 -28.10 -49.18
N ASN A 109 10.28 -29.11 -49.73
CA ASN A 109 10.15 -30.49 -49.25
C ASN A 109 10.76 -30.69 -47.86
N LYS A 110 11.97 -30.17 -47.59
CA LYS A 110 12.60 -30.22 -46.25
C LYS A 110 11.70 -29.52 -45.21
N ILE A 111 11.07 -28.41 -45.59
CA ILE A 111 10.09 -27.65 -44.80
C ILE A 111 8.83 -28.47 -44.49
N ASN A 112 8.27 -29.17 -45.49
CA ASN A 112 7.08 -30.00 -45.32
C ASN A 112 7.38 -31.27 -44.49
N ASP A 113 8.55 -31.89 -44.66
CA ASP A 113 9.04 -32.98 -43.81
C ASP A 113 9.19 -32.54 -42.35
N PHE A 114 9.73 -31.34 -42.10
CA PHE A 114 9.82 -30.80 -40.75
C PHE A 114 8.44 -30.46 -40.16
N LYS A 115 7.49 -29.96 -40.95
CA LYS A 115 6.06 -29.84 -40.53
C LYS A 115 5.51 -31.20 -40.10
N LEU A 116 5.77 -32.27 -40.85
CA LEU A 116 5.34 -33.63 -40.53
C LEU A 116 5.99 -34.16 -39.25
N ARG A 117 7.29 -33.90 -39.00
CA ARG A 117 7.99 -34.29 -37.75
C ARG A 117 7.56 -33.47 -36.53
N ALA A 118 7.14 -32.22 -36.70
CA ALA A 118 6.70 -31.36 -35.60
C ALA A 118 5.28 -31.70 -35.10
N LYS A 119 4.40 -32.18 -35.99
CA LYS A 119 3.01 -32.55 -35.70
C LYS A 119 2.85 -33.56 -34.53
N PRO A 120 3.55 -34.72 -34.50
CA PRO A 120 3.42 -35.68 -33.39
C PRO A 120 3.89 -35.11 -32.05
N LYS A 121 4.96 -34.30 -32.01
CA LYS A 121 5.43 -33.64 -30.77
C LYS A 121 4.38 -32.68 -30.16
N ILE A 122 3.46 -32.16 -30.97
CA ILE A 122 2.34 -31.33 -30.51
C ILE A 122 1.17 -32.22 -30.04
N GLU A 123 0.90 -33.32 -30.74
CA GLU A 123 -0.12 -34.31 -30.37
C GLU A 123 0.22 -35.00 -29.03
N ASP A 124 1.49 -35.31 -28.75
CA ASP A 124 1.94 -35.81 -27.43
C ASP A 124 1.60 -34.84 -26.28
N LYS A 125 1.80 -33.53 -26.48
CA LYS A 125 1.41 -32.49 -25.51
C LYS A 125 -0.12 -32.37 -25.38
N ILE A 126 -0.88 -32.68 -26.43
CA ILE A 126 -2.35 -32.77 -26.38
C ILE A 126 -2.79 -34.02 -25.58
N PHE A 127 -2.07 -35.14 -25.70
CA PHE A 127 -2.29 -36.32 -24.87
C PHE A 127 -2.02 -36.05 -23.39
N ASP A 128 -1.01 -35.27 -23.02
CA ASP A 128 -0.79 -34.87 -21.62
C ASP A 128 -1.92 -33.97 -21.07
N ASN A 129 -2.51 -33.10 -21.89
CA ASN A 129 -3.73 -32.38 -21.53
C ASN A 129 -4.92 -33.32 -21.21
N SER A 130 -4.97 -34.53 -21.79
CA SER A 130 -5.98 -35.54 -21.43
C SER A 130 -5.76 -36.08 -20.01
N LYS A 131 -4.49 -36.33 -19.60
CA LYS A 131 -4.12 -36.75 -18.25
C LYS A 131 -4.45 -35.66 -17.23
N ILE A 132 -4.21 -34.38 -17.56
CA ILE A 132 -4.62 -33.23 -16.74
C ILE A 132 -6.15 -33.19 -16.59
N LYS A 133 -6.91 -33.36 -17.67
CA LYS A 133 -8.39 -33.47 -17.60
C LYS A 133 -8.85 -34.64 -16.71
N LYS A 134 -8.20 -35.82 -16.76
CA LYS A 134 -8.52 -36.97 -15.87
C LYS A 134 -8.23 -36.65 -14.40
N LYS A 135 -7.07 -36.03 -14.09
CA LYS A 135 -6.72 -35.56 -12.73
C LYS A 135 -7.71 -34.51 -12.19
N LEU A 136 -8.12 -33.53 -13.01
CA LEU A 136 -9.11 -32.52 -12.64
C LEU A 136 -10.50 -33.12 -12.37
N LYS A 137 -10.94 -34.09 -13.18
CA LYS A 137 -12.18 -34.83 -12.94
C LYS A 137 -12.14 -35.57 -11.59
N LEU A 138 -11.08 -36.32 -11.30
CA LEU A 138 -10.89 -37.03 -10.03
C LEU A 138 -10.85 -36.07 -8.82
N ARG A 139 -10.17 -34.92 -8.94
CA ARG A 139 -10.14 -33.90 -7.88
C ARG A 139 -11.53 -33.36 -7.56
N ASN A 140 -12.29 -32.97 -8.59
CA ASN A 140 -13.65 -32.43 -8.40
C ASN A 140 -14.60 -33.46 -7.78
N ILE A 141 -14.40 -34.74 -8.08
CA ILE A 141 -15.16 -35.85 -7.51
C ILE A 141 -14.82 -36.07 -6.03
N ASN A 142 -13.53 -36.02 -5.66
CA ASN A 142 -13.13 -36.11 -4.25
C ASN A 142 -13.63 -34.91 -3.43
N ILE A 143 -13.70 -33.71 -4.01
CA ILE A 143 -14.33 -32.54 -3.37
C ILE A 143 -15.80 -32.80 -3.08
N MET A 144 -16.55 -33.37 -4.04
CA MET A 144 -17.96 -33.73 -3.84
C MET A 144 -18.14 -34.81 -2.75
N LEU A 145 -17.23 -35.79 -2.64
CA LEU A 145 -17.24 -36.74 -1.50
C LEU A 145 -17.10 -36.01 -0.16
N TYR A 146 -16.14 -35.09 -0.03
CA TYR A 146 -15.93 -34.36 1.23
C TYR A 146 -17.10 -33.44 1.58
N VAL A 147 -17.74 -32.80 0.59
CA VAL A 147 -18.97 -32.01 0.80
C VAL A 147 -20.10 -32.90 1.33
N SER A 148 -20.27 -34.09 0.76
CA SER A 148 -21.26 -35.06 1.24
C SER A 148 -20.95 -35.54 2.67
N SER A 149 -19.70 -35.94 2.96
CA SER A 149 -19.25 -36.30 4.32
C SER A 149 -19.50 -35.19 5.35
N PHE A 150 -19.30 -33.93 4.97
CA PHE A 150 -19.59 -32.78 5.84
C PHE A 150 -21.09 -32.63 6.12
N LEU A 151 -21.95 -32.79 5.11
CA LEU A 151 -23.41 -32.74 5.27
C LEU A 151 -23.92 -33.85 6.20
N PHE A 152 -23.32 -35.05 6.17
CA PHE A 152 -23.63 -36.11 7.12
C PHE A 152 -23.22 -35.81 8.56
N ILE A 153 -22.06 -35.18 8.78
CA ILE A 153 -21.63 -34.74 10.12
C ILE A 153 -22.58 -33.64 10.64
N ALA A 154 -22.93 -32.66 9.79
CA ALA A 154 -23.91 -31.63 10.13
C ALA A 154 -25.28 -32.23 10.47
N ALA A 155 -25.78 -33.18 9.67
CA ALA A 155 -27.01 -33.91 9.95
C ALA A 155 -26.94 -34.66 11.30
N SER A 156 -25.81 -35.30 11.61
CA SER A 156 -25.60 -35.97 12.91
C SER A 156 -25.66 -34.99 14.09
N THR A 157 -25.12 -33.78 13.95
CA THR A 157 -25.21 -32.75 15.00
C THR A 157 -26.64 -32.23 15.19
N VAL A 158 -27.36 -31.94 14.10
CA VAL A 158 -28.76 -31.49 14.16
C VAL A 158 -29.66 -32.60 14.72
N PHE A 159 -29.38 -33.86 14.39
CA PHE A 159 -30.11 -35.03 14.87
C PHE A 159 -30.09 -35.16 16.40
N ILE A 160 -28.95 -34.90 17.06
CA ILE A 160 -28.84 -34.90 18.53
C ILE A 160 -29.85 -33.91 19.16
N SER A 161 -29.99 -32.72 18.56
CA SER A 161 -30.92 -31.67 18.99
C SER A 161 -32.40 -31.87 18.57
N THR A 162 -32.75 -32.93 17.84
CA THR A 162 -34.17 -33.17 17.49
C THR A 162 -34.99 -33.70 18.66
N ALA A 163 -36.31 -33.45 18.62
CA ALA A 163 -37.31 -33.95 19.56
C ALA A 163 -37.62 -35.46 19.41
N ALA A 164 -36.61 -36.29 19.13
CA ALA A 164 -36.71 -37.75 19.08
C ALA A 164 -36.25 -38.40 20.41
N PRO A 165 -36.66 -39.65 20.72
CA PRO A 165 -36.28 -40.34 21.95
C PRO A 165 -34.77 -40.46 22.18
N SER A 166 -34.32 -40.23 23.41
CA SER A 166 -32.90 -40.18 23.80
C SER A 166 -32.13 -41.47 23.46
N PHE A 167 -32.67 -42.62 23.85
CA PHE A 167 -32.07 -43.93 23.57
C PHE A 167 -31.95 -44.18 22.06
N ALA A 168 -32.99 -43.89 21.29
CA ALA A 168 -32.99 -44.04 19.83
C ALA A 168 -31.94 -43.13 19.15
N LYS A 169 -31.74 -41.90 19.66
CA LYS A 169 -30.68 -41.00 19.16
C LYS A 169 -29.27 -41.53 19.46
N MET A 170 -29.03 -42.02 20.67
CA MET A 170 -27.72 -42.58 21.07
C MET A 170 -27.38 -43.84 20.27
N VAL A 171 -28.30 -44.80 20.23
CA VAL A 171 -28.15 -46.07 19.49
C VAL A 171 -28.01 -45.79 17.99
N GLY A 172 -28.84 -44.91 17.42
CA GLY A 172 -28.78 -44.53 16.01
C GLY A 172 -27.42 -43.93 15.59
N LEU A 173 -26.80 -43.10 16.42
CA LEU A 173 -25.46 -42.57 16.18
C LEU A 173 -24.38 -43.65 16.24
N MET A 174 -24.40 -44.50 17.28
CA MET A 174 -23.46 -45.62 17.39
C MET A 174 -23.56 -46.58 16.19
N PHE A 175 -24.78 -46.97 15.80
CA PHE A 175 -25.02 -47.78 14.59
C PHE A 175 -24.53 -47.08 13.32
N ALA A 176 -24.82 -45.79 13.14
CA ALA A 176 -24.32 -45.03 11.99
C ALA A 176 -22.77 -45.05 11.92
N THR A 177 -22.08 -44.87 13.05
CA THR A 177 -20.60 -44.97 13.07
C THR A 177 -20.10 -46.36 12.70
N LEU A 178 -20.73 -47.41 13.23
CA LEU A 178 -20.33 -48.80 12.99
C LEU A 178 -20.57 -49.20 11.53
N ILE A 179 -21.75 -48.86 10.97
CA ILE A 179 -22.12 -49.13 9.57
C ILE A 179 -21.16 -48.41 8.61
N PHE A 180 -20.90 -47.12 8.79
CA PHE A 180 -19.98 -46.39 7.91
C PHE A 180 -18.53 -46.89 8.02
N TYR A 181 -18.08 -47.30 9.21
CA TYR A 181 -16.73 -47.86 9.38
C TYR A 181 -16.59 -49.23 8.70
N LEU A 182 -17.53 -50.16 8.94
CA LEU A 182 -17.51 -51.49 8.33
C LEU A 182 -17.70 -51.41 6.81
N ALA A 183 -18.68 -50.65 6.31
CA ALA A 183 -18.88 -50.45 4.88
C ALA A 183 -17.63 -49.85 4.22
N GLY A 184 -16.98 -48.89 4.88
CA GLY A 184 -15.72 -48.32 4.42
C GLY A 184 -14.58 -49.34 4.35
N ILE A 185 -14.37 -50.18 5.37
CA ILE A 185 -13.34 -51.23 5.36
C ILE A 185 -13.63 -52.29 4.27
N ILE A 186 -14.89 -52.72 4.15
CA ILE A 186 -15.33 -53.70 3.15
C ILE A 186 -15.10 -53.15 1.73
N LEU A 187 -15.48 -51.91 1.46
CA LEU A 187 -15.24 -51.25 0.17
C LEU A 187 -13.74 -51.07 -0.11
N TYR A 188 -12.93 -50.72 0.89
CA TYR A 188 -11.49 -50.54 0.71
C TYR A 188 -10.77 -51.85 0.35
N LYS A 189 -11.15 -52.97 1.00
CA LYS A 189 -10.58 -54.30 0.75
C LYS A 189 -11.13 -54.96 -0.50
N LYS A 190 -12.46 -54.94 -0.72
CA LYS A 190 -13.12 -55.68 -1.81
C LYS A 190 -13.23 -54.93 -3.14
N VAL A 191 -13.21 -53.57 -3.15
CA VAL A 191 -13.48 -52.78 -4.37
C VAL A 191 -12.38 -51.76 -4.66
N SER A 192 -11.36 -52.20 -5.41
CA SER A 192 -10.20 -51.39 -5.84
C SER A 192 -10.60 -50.04 -6.45
N ASN A 193 -11.67 -50.02 -7.25
CA ASN A 193 -12.16 -48.84 -7.97
C ASN A 193 -12.87 -47.80 -7.10
N LEU A 194 -13.21 -48.11 -5.84
CA LEU A 194 -13.94 -47.22 -4.92
C LEU A 194 -13.12 -46.82 -3.68
N LYS A 195 -11.79 -47.03 -3.68
CA LYS A 195 -10.92 -46.69 -2.54
C LYS A 195 -11.07 -45.23 -2.06
N SER A 196 -11.35 -44.26 -2.93
CA SER A 196 -11.60 -42.87 -2.52
C SER A 196 -12.92 -42.70 -1.74
N ALA A 197 -13.98 -43.39 -2.14
CA ALA A 197 -15.25 -43.41 -1.41
C ALA A 197 -15.11 -44.21 -0.10
N ALA A 198 -14.37 -45.32 -0.11
CA ALA A 198 -14.08 -46.11 1.08
C ALA A 198 -13.32 -45.31 2.17
N ILE A 199 -12.32 -44.52 1.77
CA ILE A 199 -11.62 -43.57 2.67
C ILE A 199 -12.59 -42.51 3.21
N ALA A 200 -13.53 -42.01 2.38
CA ALA A 200 -14.54 -41.05 2.84
C ALA A 200 -15.49 -41.68 3.88
N PHE A 201 -15.91 -42.93 3.71
CA PHE A 201 -16.76 -43.66 4.67
C PHE A 201 -16.06 -43.93 6.02
N ILE A 202 -14.81 -44.41 5.99
CA ILE A 202 -14.00 -44.56 7.20
C ILE A 202 -13.76 -43.19 7.85
N GLY A 203 -13.51 -42.14 7.06
CA GLY A 203 -13.39 -40.77 7.55
C GLY A 203 -14.66 -40.25 8.23
N THR A 204 -15.84 -40.55 7.70
CA THR A 204 -17.11 -40.12 8.31
C THR A 204 -17.37 -40.78 9.65
N SER A 205 -17.18 -42.10 9.80
CA SER A 205 -17.41 -42.75 11.09
C SER A 205 -16.41 -42.29 12.16
N LEU A 206 -15.12 -42.19 11.79
CA LEU A 206 -14.06 -41.69 12.66
C LEU A 206 -14.28 -40.22 13.08
N ALA A 207 -14.97 -39.42 12.26
CA ALA A 207 -15.37 -38.05 12.58
C ALA A 207 -16.65 -37.96 13.43
N ILE A 208 -17.56 -38.94 13.34
CA ILE A 208 -18.75 -39.02 14.20
C ILE A 208 -18.39 -39.58 15.60
N MET A 209 -17.31 -40.36 15.71
CA MET A 209 -16.87 -41.01 16.97
C MET A 209 -16.87 -40.12 18.24
N PRO A 210 -16.40 -38.85 18.23
CA PRO A 210 -16.46 -38.01 19.43
C PRO A 210 -17.90 -37.66 19.87
N PHE A 211 -18.85 -37.60 18.92
CA PHE A 211 -20.26 -37.36 19.22
C PHE A 211 -20.91 -38.55 19.91
N ASN A 212 -20.41 -39.78 19.73
CA ASN A 212 -20.84 -40.93 20.53
C ASN A 212 -20.46 -40.73 22.02
N GLY A 213 -19.29 -40.15 22.33
CA GLY A 213 -18.90 -39.83 23.71
C GLY A 213 -19.76 -38.73 24.33
N ILE A 214 -20.14 -37.71 23.55
CA ILE A 214 -21.09 -36.67 23.95
C ILE A 214 -22.48 -37.28 24.19
N ALA A 215 -22.96 -38.14 23.29
CA ALA A 215 -24.23 -38.84 23.43
C ALA A 215 -24.25 -39.77 24.65
N MET A 216 -23.17 -40.50 24.92
CA MET A 216 -23.08 -41.42 26.06
C MET A 216 -23.16 -40.68 27.41
N ASN A 217 -22.53 -39.51 27.51
CA ASN A 217 -22.65 -38.64 28.69
C ASN A 217 -24.06 -38.01 28.80
N ILE A 218 -24.53 -37.32 27.76
CA ILE A 218 -25.79 -36.52 27.82
C ILE A 218 -27.06 -37.38 27.78
N LEU A 219 -27.06 -38.48 27.02
CA LEU A 219 -28.23 -39.34 26.79
C LEU A 219 -28.13 -40.68 27.53
N GLY A 220 -26.92 -41.13 27.88
CA GLY A 220 -26.65 -42.40 28.56
C GLY A 220 -26.32 -42.30 30.05
N GLY A 221 -26.13 -41.09 30.59
CA GLY A 221 -25.98 -40.84 32.03
C GLY A 221 -24.64 -41.22 32.66
N THR A 222 -23.63 -41.59 31.87
CA THR A 222 -22.30 -41.96 32.40
C THR A 222 -21.44 -40.74 32.71
N SER A 223 -20.57 -40.83 33.73
CA SER A 223 -19.74 -39.70 34.16
C SER A 223 -18.83 -39.19 33.02
N ALA A 224 -18.63 -37.86 32.96
CA ALA A 224 -17.93 -37.23 31.83
C ALA A 224 -16.51 -37.77 31.62
N SER A 225 -15.73 -37.92 32.70
CA SER A 225 -14.36 -38.42 32.64
C SER A 225 -14.28 -39.86 32.15
N PHE A 226 -15.18 -40.73 32.62
CA PHE A 226 -15.20 -42.14 32.21
C PHE A 226 -15.69 -42.31 30.76
N SER A 227 -16.72 -41.56 30.36
CA SER A 227 -17.22 -41.51 28.97
C SER A 227 -16.11 -41.06 28.00
N TRP A 228 -15.34 -40.03 28.38
CA TRP A 228 -14.21 -39.55 27.57
C TRP A 228 -13.00 -40.49 27.58
N LEU A 229 -12.74 -41.20 28.67
CA LEU A 229 -11.70 -42.23 28.74
C LEU A 229 -12.04 -43.38 27.79
N LEU A 230 -13.27 -43.92 27.87
CA LEU A 230 -13.75 -45.00 26.99
C LEU A 230 -13.71 -44.61 25.52
N ILE A 231 -14.25 -43.44 25.14
CA ILE A 231 -14.24 -43.01 23.73
C ILE A 231 -12.82 -42.68 23.24
N SER A 232 -11.92 -42.23 24.13
CA SER A 232 -10.51 -41.99 23.78
C SER A 232 -9.75 -43.28 23.55
N ALA A 233 -9.95 -44.29 24.40
CA ALA A 233 -9.35 -45.62 24.24
C ALA A 233 -9.88 -46.32 22.98
N ALA A 234 -11.21 -46.38 22.80
CA ALA A 234 -11.84 -46.95 21.61
C ALA A 234 -11.43 -46.20 20.33
N GLY A 235 -11.35 -44.87 20.40
CA GLY A 235 -10.85 -44.03 19.31
C GLY A 235 -9.39 -44.34 18.97
N LEU A 236 -8.51 -44.47 19.95
CA LEU A 236 -7.10 -44.82 19.73
C LEU A 236 -6.98 -46.18 19.01
N VAL A 237 -7.77 -47.19 19.40
CA VAL A 237 -7.83 -48.50 18.71
C VAL A 237 -8.37 -48.37 17.29
N LEU A 238 -9.51 -47.71 17.06
CA LEU A 238 -10.09 -47.57 15.73
C LEU A 238 -9.21 -46.74 14.77
N TYR A 239 -8.62 -45.64 15.25
CA TYR A 239 -7.70 -44.82 14.45
C TYR A 239 -6.37 -45.55 14.17
N THR A 240 -5.82 -46.32 15.11
CA THR A 240 -4.60 -47.12 14.84
C THR A 240 -4.86 -48.22 13.83
N LEU A 241 -5.96 -48.98 13.97
CA LEU A 241 -6.39 -49.98 12.99
C LEU A 241 -6.62 -49.36 11.60
N ALA A 242 -7.34 -48.24 11.52
CA ALA A 242 -7.54 -47.51 10.26
C ALA A 242 -6.21 -47.01 9.66
N THR A 243 -5.25 -46.57 10.50
CA THR A 243 -3.91 -46.15 10.06
C THR A 243 -3.14 -47.29 9.43
N VAL A 244 -3.17 -48.49 10.03
CA VAL A 244 -2.49 -49.69 9.52
C VAL A 244 -3.16 -50.20 8.23
N ILE A 245 -4.49 -50.26 8.19
CA ILE A 245 -5.25 -50.75 7.02
C ILE A 245 -5.11 -49.80 5.82
N LEU A 246 -5.21 -48.49 6.04
CA LEU A 246 -5.17 -47.49 4.96
C LEU A 246 -3.76 -47.01 4.61
N GLN A 247 -2.76 -47.38 5.42
CA GLN A 247 -1.35 -46.97 5.32
C GLN A 247 -1.15 -45.44 5.19
N ASN A 248 -2.08 -44.66 5.74
CA ASN A 248 -2.15 -43.22 5.54
C ASN A 248 -1.59 -42.45 6.76
N GLN A 249 -0.47 -41.75 6.54
CA GLN A 249 0.21 -40.95 7.58
C GLN A 249 -0.70 -39.88 8.21
N ILE A 250 -1.70 -39.34 7.48
CA ILE A 250 -2.65 -38.34 8.01
C ILE A 250 -3.45 -38.92 9.19
N ILE A 251 -3.88 -40.19 9.07
CA ILE A 251 -4.65 -40.87 10.12
C ILE A 251 -3.75 -41.16 11.34
N SER A 252 -2.46 -41.42 11.10
CA SER A 252 -1.47 -41.55 12.18
C SER A 252 -1.26 -40.28 12.99
N TYR A 253 -1.48 -39.08 12.44
CA TYR A 253 -1.49 -37.84 13.22
C TYR A 253 -2.76 -37.71 14.08
N MET A 254 -3.90 -38.23 13.61
CA MET A 254 -5.13 -38.27 14.41
C MET A 254 -5.01 -39.23 15.60
N VAL A 255 -4.26 -40.34 15.47
CA VAL A 255 -3.89 -41.19 16.61
C VAL A 255 -3.21 -40.38 17.72
N MET A 256 -2.31 -39.46 17.37
CA MET A 256 -1.63 -38.62 18.37
C MET A 256 -2.59 -37.67 19.10
N ALA A 257 -3.65 -37.19 18.43
CA ALA A 257 -4.71 -36.42 19.10
C ALA A 257 -5.47 -37.27 20.13
N PHE A 258 -5.66 -38.57 19.86
CA PHE A 258 -6.21 -39.52 20.83
C PHE A 258 -5.25 -39.86 21.97
N VAL A 259 -3.93 -39.84 21.74
CA VAL A 259 -2.94 -39.92 22.84
C VAL A 259 -3.06 -38.71 23.77
N LEU A 260 -3.18 -37.49 23.23
CA LEU A 260 -3.41 -36.28 24.04
C LEU A 260 -4.72 -36.40 24.85
N SER A 261 -5.83 -36.75 24.19
CA SER A 261 -7.14 -36.96 24.82
C SER A 261 -7.09 -38.02 25.94
N LEU A 262 -6.39 -39.14 25.70
CA LEU A 262 -6.21 -40.20 26.69
C LEU A 262 -5.38 -39.70 27.88
N THR A 263 -4.25 -39.03 27.67
CA THR A 263 -3.44 -38.47 28.78
C THR A 263 -4.22 -37.47 29.63
N GLN A 264 -5.06 -36.63 29.02
CA GLN A 264 -5.94 -35.73 29.75
C GLN A 264 -6.97 -36.52 30.58
N SER A 265 -7.63 -37.52 29.98
CA SER A 265 -8.62 -38.35 30.68
C SER A 265 -8.03 -39.14 31.86
N VAL A 266 -6.78 -39.62 31.74
CA VAL A 266 -6.06 -40.32 32.81
C VAL A 266 -5.77 -39.36 33.98
N VAL A 267 -5.18 -38.19 33.72
CA VAL A 267 -4.89 -37.19 34.76
C VAL A 267 -6.16 -36.74 35.48
N MET A 268 -7.26 -36.53 34.74
CA MET A 268 -8.56 -36.17 35.30
C MET A 268 -9.23 -37.32 36.07
N SER A 269 -9.00 -38.58 35.69
CA SER A 269 -9.50 -39.75 36.46
C SER A 269 -8.71 -40.00 37.75
N ALA A 270 -7.45 -39.56 37.81
CA ALA A 270 -6.56 -39.69 38.96
C ALA A 270 -6.59 -38.48 39.92
N ASN A 271 -7.47 -37.50 39.68
CA ASN A 271 -7.61 -36.26 40.47
C ASN A 271 -6.30 -35.46 40.68
N LEU A 272 -5.34 -35.55 39.75
CA LEU A 272 -4.06 -34.83 39.85
C LEU A 272 -4.18 -33.36 39.38
N PRO A 273 -3.37 -32.43 39.94
CA PRO A 273 -3.29 -31.06 39.46
C PRO A 273 -2.93 -30.97 37.97
N ILE A 274 -3.57 -30.06 37.24
CA ILE A 274 -3.45 -29.93 35.78
C ILE A 274 -2.02 -29.69 35.26
N ILE A 275 -1.08 -29.22 36.09
CA ILE A 275 0.34 -29.12 35.69
C ILE A 275 0.98 -30.49 35.41
N TRP A 276 0.50 -31.56 36.06
CA TRP A 276 0.95 -32.93 35.80
C TRP A 276 0.60 -33.41 34.38
N TYR A 277 -0.48 -32.92 33.77
CA TYR A 277 -0.77 -33.19 32.37
C TYR A 277 0.36 -32.66 31.46
N PHE A 278 0.86 -31.45 31.71
CA PHE A 278 1.99 -30.90 30.93
C PHE A 278 3.30 -31.65 31.20
N ILE A 279 3.60 -32.00 32.46
CA ILE A 279 4.78 -32.80 32.82
C ILE A 279 4.75 -34.17 32.13
N VAL A 280 3.60 -34.86 32.16
CA VAL A 280 3.41 -36.16 31.51
C VAL A 280 3.52 -36.05 29.98
N LEU A 281 2.94 -35.01 29.36
CA LEU A 281 3.08 -34.77 27.92
C LEU A 281 4.53 -34.51 27.48
N ILE A 282 5.25 -33.67 28.21
CA ILE A 282 6.66 -33.37 27.93
C ILE A 282 7.51 -34.64 28.14
N SER A 283 7.20 -35.44 29.17
CA SER A 283 7.85 -36.72 29.43
C SER A 283 7.60 -37.74 28.32
N ILE A 284 6.36 -37.88 27.83
CA ILE A 284 6.02 -38.76 26.70
C ILE A 284 6.78 -38.33 25.43
N SER A 285 6.92 -37.01 25.18
CA SER A 285 7.74 -36.48 24.07
C SER A 285 9.23 -36.81 24.25
N LEU A 286 9.78 -36.63 25.44
CA LEU A 286 11.18 -36.91 25.75
C LEU A 286 11.48 -38.41 25.63
N ILE A 287 10.60 -39.28 26.13
CA ILE A 287 10.68 -40.73 25.97
C ILE A 287 10.59 -41.11 24.49
N ALA A 288 9.68 -40.51 23.72
CA ALA A 288 9.55 -40.76 22.29
C ALA A 288 10.79 -40.35 21.47
N THR A 289 11.39 -39.21 21.79
CA THR A 289 12.64 -38.76 21.14
C THR A 289 13.83 -39.64 21.54
N MET A 290 13.94 -40.04 22.81
CA MET A 290 14.95 -41.00 23.27
C MET A 290 14.79 -42.38 22.61
N ILE A 291 13.57 -42.95 22.53
CA ILE A 291 13.33 -44.24 21.84
C ILE A 291 13.75 -44.18 20.37
N ASN A 292 13.55 -43.04 19.70
CA ASN A 292 13.95 -42.83 18.31
C ASN A 292 15.49 -42.80 18.14
N ILE A 293 16.23 -42.32 19.14
CA ILE A 293 17.70 -42.34 19.17
C ILE A 293 18.23 -43.75 19.50
N PHE A 294 17.70 -44.39 20.56
CA PHE A 294 18.25 -45.64 21.08
C PHE A 294 17.71 -46.93 20.43
N LYS A 295 16.45 -46.98 19.99
CA LYS A 295 15.80 -48.20 19.43
C LYS A 295 14.91 -47.90 18.21
N PRO A 296 15.48 -47.41 17.08
CA PRO A 296 14.70 -46.93 15.93
C PRO A 296 13.86 -48.00 15.22
N LYS A 297 14.13 -49.30 15.37
CA LYS A 297 13.38 -50.38 14.69
C LYS A 297 12.00 -50.69 15.31
N PHE A 298 11.77 -50.34 16.58
CA PHE A 298 10.57 -50.75 17.34
C PHE A 298 9.25 -50.18 16.78
N LEU A 299 9.28 -48.98 16.19
CA LEU A 299 8.09 -48.32 15.65
C LEU A 299 7.95 -48.54 14.13
N PRO A 300 6.75 -48.91 13.62
CA PRO A 300 6.46 -48.94 12.19
C PRO A 300 6.73 -47.57 11.54
N LYS A 301 7.25 -47.57 10.30
CA LYS A 301 7.69 -46.34 9.61
C LYS A 301 6.60 -45.26 9.52
N ILE A 302 5.32 -45.65 9.51
CA ILE A 302 4.15 -44.77 9.45
C ILE A 302 4.03 -43.89 10.71
N PHE A 303 4.36 -44.41 11.90
CA PHE A 303 4.21 -43.71 13.17
C PHE A 303 5.39 -42.83 13.57
N ARG A 304 6.60 -43.08 13.04
CA ARG A 304 7.83 -42.37 13.45
C ARG A 304 7.76 -40.86 13.23
N LYS A 305 7.37 -40.42 12.02
CA LYS A 305 7.24 -38.99 11.67
C LYS A 305 6.14 -38.29 12.47
N PRO A 306 4.94 -38.86 12.62
CA PRO A 306 3.93 -38.34 13.54
C PRO A 306 4.48 -38.16 14.96
N LEU A 307 5.03 -39.22 15.57
CA LEU A 307 5.45 -39.21 16.97
C LEU A 307 6.54 -38.14 17.25
N SER A 308 7.57 -38.05 16.42
CA SER A 308 8.65 -37.06 16.61
C SER A 308 8.15 -35.62 16.38
N TYR A 309 7.32 -35.41 15.36
CA TYR A 309 6.84 -34.08 14.99
C TYR A 309 5.77 -33.57 15.98
N THR A 310 4.90 -34.44 16.51
CA THR A 310 3.96 -34.03 17.55
C THR A 310 4.66 -33.73 18.86
N GLY A 311 5.69 -34.47 19.25
CA GLY A 311 6.47 -34.14 20.46
C GLY A 311 7.10 -32.73 20.40
N GLN A 312 7.74 -32.40 19.28
CA GLN A 312 8.33 -31.07 19.03
C GLN A 312 7.31 -29.91 19.00
N ILE A 313 6.03 -30.19 18.71
CA ILE A 313 4.95 -29.18 18.74
C ILE A 313 4.28 -29.11 20.12
N VAL A 314 4.06 -30.26 20.76
CA VAL A 314 3.37 -30.35 22.06
C VAL A 314 4.23 -29.78 23.18
N THR A 315 5.55 -30.00 23.17
CA THR A 315 6.44 -29.50 24.23
C THR A 315 6.47 -27.97 24.42
N PRO A 316 6.60 -27.12 23.38
CA PRO A 316 6.49 -25.67 23.57
C PRO A 316 5.07 -25.21 23.94
N ILE A 317 4.03 -25.88 23.42
CA ILE A 317 2.63 -25.57 23.78
C ILE A 317 2.37 -25.90 25.25
N ALA A 318 2.86 -27.04 25.75
CA ALA A 318 2.73 -27.47 27.14
C ALA A 318 3.47 -26.53 28.10
N LEU A 319 4.69 -26.10 27.75
CA LEU A 319 5.41 -25.07 28.52
C LEU A 319 4.62 -23.77 28.57
N MET A 320 4.19 -23.25 27.41
CA MET A 320 3.46 -21.99 27.34
C MET A 320 2.13 -22.07 28.11
N ALA A 321 1.43 -23.21 28.04
CA ALA A 321 0.19 -23.43 28.78
C ALA A 321 0.40 -23.57 30.29
N SER A 322 1.52 -24.15 30.75
CA SER A 322 1.83 -24.24 32.19
C SER A 322 2.03 -22.87 32.85
N MET A 323 2.49 -21.86 32.10
CA MET A 323 2.71 -20.50 32.61
C MET A 323 1.41 -19.82 33.08
N PHE A 324 0.24 -20.29 32.64
CA PHE A 324 -1.06 -19.77 33.05
C PHE A 324 -1.64 -20.43 34.32
N LEU A 325 -0.89 -21.32 34.99
CA LEU A 325 -1.34 -22.07 36.19
C LEU A 325 -0.87 -21.46 37.53
N GLN A 326 -0.53 -20.17 37.52
CA GLN A 326 0.26 -19.51 38.58
C GLN A 326 -0.37 -19.58 39.99
N GLU A 327 -1.70 -19.67 40.11
CA GLU A 327 -2.39 -19.74 41.40
C GLU A 327 -2.30 -21.10 42.12
N LYS A 328 -1.88 -22.17 41.43
CA LYS A 328 -1.91 -23.55 41.96
C LYS A 328 -0.60 -24.34 41.81
N ALA A 329 0.47 -23.69 41.37
CA ALA A 329 1.76 -24.31 41.13
C ALA A 329 2.88 -23.62 41.91
N SER A 330 3.71 -24.39 42.63
CA SER A 330 4.89 -23.85 43.31
C SER A 330 6.02 -23.53 42.33
N LEU A 331 6.93 -22.62 42.71
CA LEU A 331 8.12 -22.26 41.89
C LEU A 331 8.91 -23.49 41.43
N TYR A 332 9.11 -24.47 42.32
CA TYR A 332 9.72 -25.76 42.02
C TYR A 332 9.08 -26.54 40.84
N MET A 333 7.75 -26.46 40.67
CA MET A 333 7.09 -27.11 39.53
C MET A 333 7.44 -26.41 38.21
N TYR A 334 7.68 -25.10 38.23
CA TYR A 334 8.18 -24.37 37.06
C TYR A 334 9.65 -24.71 36.76
N GLU A 335 10.50 -24.89 37.78
CA GLU A 335 11.88 -25.39 37.57
C GLU A 335 11.88 -26.74 36.86
N ILE A 336 11.03 -27.68 37.28
CA ILE A 336 10.87 -28.99 36.62
C ILE A 336 10.40 -28.82 35.17
N VAL A 337 9.39 -27.99 34.89
CA VAL A 337 8.86 -27.83 33.52
C VAL A 337 9.86 -27.14 32.59
N PHE A 338 10.50 -26.05 33.03
CA PHE A 338 11.54 -25.38 32.23
C PHE A 338 12.82 -26.25 32.10
N GLY A 339 13.16 -27.05 33.11
CA GLY A 339 14.27 -28.02 33.07
C GLY A 339 14.01 -29.18 32.10
N LEU A 340 12.87 -29.87 32.22
CA LEU A 340 12.48 -30.98 31.33
C LEU A 340 12.39 -30.54 29.86
N THR A 341 11.95 -29.31 29.60
CA THR A 341 11.89 -28.77 28.23
C THR A 341 13.26 -28.37 27.71
N ALA A 342 14.12 -27.74 28.53
CA ALA A 342 15.52 -27.51 28.17
C ALA A 342 16.25 -28.83 27.83
N LEU A 343 16.01 -29.90 28.61
CA LEU A 343 16.52 -31.25 28.35
C LEU A 343 15.96 -31.85 27.05
N ASN A 344 14.65 -31.77 26.80
CA ASN A 344 14.04 -32.27 25.55
C ASN A 344 14.60 -31.54 24.30
N TYR A 345 14.84 -30.22 24.38
CA TYR A 345 15.49 -29.46 23.31
C TYR A 345 16.99 -29.77 23.18
N LEU A 346 17.69 -30.05 24.29
CA LEU A 346 19.09 -30.51 24.27
C LEU A 346 19.22 -31.88 23.59
N VAL A 347 18.36 -32.85 23.93
CA VAL A 347 18.32 -34.18 23.28
C VAL A 347 17.99 -34.05 21.79
N SER A 348 17.02 -33.19 21.44
CA SER A 348 16.69 -32.89 20.03
C SER A 348 17.85 -32.23 19.28
N TRP A 349 18.62 -31.35 19.94
CA TRP A 349 19.85 -30.79 19.38
C TRP A 349 20.95 -31.85 19.23
N LEU A 350 21.12 -32.77 20.17
CA LEU A 350 22.08 -33.87 20.03
C LEU A 350 21.76 -34.75 18.80
N GLN A 351 20.47 -34.96 18.51
CA GLN A 351 20.00 -35.76 17.37
C GLN A 351 20.30 -35.11 16.01
N ASN A 352 19.92 -33.83 15.81
CA ASN A 352 19.98 -33.17 14.49
C ASN A 352 21.08 -32.11 14.34
N ARG A 353 21.66 -31.62 15.46
CA ARG A 353 22.58 -30.47 15.53
C ARG A 353 22.05 -29.16 14.94
N ASP A 354 20.73 -29.02 14.89
CA ASP A 354 20.00 -27.85 14.38
C ASP A 354 20.20 -26.59 15.24
N VAL A 355 20.48 -25.46 14.58
CA VAL A 355 20.71 -24.15 15.23
C VAL A 355 19.49 -23.66 16.04
N LEU A 356 18.27 -24.00 15.62
CA LEU A 356 17.04 -23.64 16.35
C LEU A 356 16.95 -24.34 17.70
N HIS A 357 17.24 -25.64 17.74
CA HIS A 357 17.30 -26.41 18.99
C HIS A 357 18.46 -25.92 19.87
N GLU A 358 19.59 -25.51 19.26
CA GLU A 358 20.70 -24.87 19.99
C GLU A 358 20.27 -23.57 20.71
N MET A 359 19.52 -22.69 20.03
CA MET A 359 19.02 -21.46 20.62
C MET A 359 17.93 -21.73 21.67
N ALA A 360 17.02 -22.67 21.41
CA ALA A 360 15.94 -23.03 22.32
C ALA A 360 16.47 -23.51 23.68
N TYR A 361 17.41 -24.48 23.70
CA TYR A 361 17.99 -24.93 24.96
C TYR A 361 18.78 -23.82 25.66
N ARG A 362 19.51 -22.97 24.94
CA ARG A 362 20.28 -21.85 25.54
C ARG A 362 19.37 -20.85 26.27
N VAL A 363 18.27 -20.44 25.64
CA VAL A 363 17.32 -19.48 26.22
C VAL A 363 16.57 -20.11 27.39
N LEU A 364 16.09 -21.35 27.25
CA LEU A 364 15.43 -22.06 28.35
C LEU A 364 16.39 -22.28 29.53
N LEU A 365 17.66 -22.59 29.28
CA LEU A 365 18.68 -22.77 30.32
C LEU A 365 19.03 -21.46 31.04
N GLN A 366 19.03 -20.31 30.33
CA GLN A 366 19.10 -18.99 30.98
C GLN A 366 17.90 -18.74 31.88
N ILE A 367 16.69 -19.07 31.42
CA ILE A 367 15.45 -18.88 32.19
C ILE A 367 15.44 -19.80 33.42
N THR A 368 15.85 -21.07 33.32
CA THR A 368 15.99 -21.95 34.50
C THR A 368 17.00 -21.39 35.49
N ILE A 369 18.17 -20.91 35.01
CA ILE A 369 19.17 -20.30 35.91
C ILE A 369 18.59 -19.06 36.58
N LEU A 370 17.90 -18.17 35.85
CA LEU A 370 17.31 -16.96 36.43
C LEU A 370 16.23 -17.28 37.47
N ILE A 371 15.37 -18.27 37.23
CA ILE A 371 14.37 -18.73 38.20
C ILE A 371 15.07 -19.29 39.45
N SER A 372 16.09 -20.15 39.28
CA SER A 372 16.83 -20.71 40.43
C SER A 372 17.62 -19.65 41.20
N VAL A 373 18.20 -18.65 40.52
CA VAL A 373 18.94 -17.55 41.18
C VAL A 373 17.96 -16.62 41.91
N TRP A 374 16.76 -16.41 41.38
CA TRP A 374 15.72 -15.64 42.05
C TRP A 374 15.27 -16.30 43.37
N ASP A 375 15.05 -17.61 43.34
CA ASP A 375 14.70 -18.41 44.53
C ASP A 375 15.85 -18.44 45.56
N LEU A 376 17.07 -18.77 45.12
CA LEU A 376 18.27 -18.83 45.97
C LEU A 376 18.68 -17.46 46.56
N SER A 377 18.48 -16.36 45.84
CA SER A 377 18.91 -15.02 46.26
C SER A 377 17.90 -14.27 47.15
N LYS A 378 16.77 -14.91 47.49
CA LYS A 378 15.70 -14.32 48.31
C LYS A 378 15.24 -12.95 47.78
N PHE A 379 14.97 -12.87 46.46
CA PHE A 379 14.31 -11.72 45.80
C PHE A 379 15.10 -10.39 45.72
N ASN A 380 16.44 -10.40 45.68
CA ASN A 380 17.24 -9.17 45.57
C ASN A 380 17.49 -8.71 44.11
N CYS A 381 17.07 -7.48 43.78
CA CYS A 381 17.18 -6.91 42.43
C CYS A 381 18.61 -6.54 42.00
N LYS A 382 19.49 -6.11 42.92
CA LYS A 382 20.85 -5.62 42.56
C LYS A 382 21.77 -6.76 42.13
N SER A 383 21.71 -7.89 42.84
CA SER A 383 22.39 -9.13 42.46
C SER A 383 21.87 -9.66 41.13
N LEU A 384 20.55 -9.67 40.91
CA LEU A 384 19.95 -10.09 39.64
C LEU A 384 20.45 -9.26 38.44
N GLY A 385 20.56 -7.93 38.58
CA GLY A 385 21.15 -7.06 37.56
C GLY A 385 22.62 -7.36 37.26
N MET A 386 23.42 -7.67 38.29
CA MET A 386 24.82 -8.08 38.14
C MET A 386 24.95 -9.44 37.43
N PHE A 387 24.19 -10.45 37.85
CA PHE A 387 24.20 -11.78 37.21
C PHE A 387 23.70 -11.71 35.76
N LEU A 388 22.72 -10.85 35.43
CA LEU A 388 22.31 -10.59 34.04
C LEU A 388 23.44 -9.98 33.20
N CYS A 389 24.13 -8.95 33.70
CA CYS A 389 25.24 -8.33 32.98
C CYS A 389 26.43 -9.29 32.79
N LEU A 390 26.79 -10.04 33.83
CA LEU A 390 27.88 -11.03 33.78
C LEU A 390 27.56 -12.20 32.84
N THR A 391 26.38 -12.83 32.97
CA THR A 391 26.01 -13.97 32.11
C THR A 391 25.84 -13.55 30.64
N SER A 392 25.33 -12.34 30.37
CA SER A 392 25.20 -11.84 28.99
C SER A 392 26.56 -11.44 28.38
N GLY A 393 27.42 -10.77 29.14
CA GLY A 393 28.80 -10.46 28.73
C GLY A 393 29.62 -11.72 28.44
N LEU A 394 29.59 -12.70 29.35
CA LEU A 394 30.26 -14.00 29.16
C LEU A 394 29.75 -14.73 27.90
N GLN A 395 28.46 -14.65 27.58
CA GLN A 395 27.91 -15.30 26.38
C GLN A 395 28.31 -14.61 25.06
N ILE A 396 28.54 -13.29 25.06
CA ILE A 396 29.14 -12.59 23.91
C ILE A 396 30.58 -13.08 23.67
N LEU A 397 31.30 -13.41 24.75
CA LEU A 397 32.68 -13.89 24.73
C LEU A 397 32.81 -15.41 24.42
N PHE A 398 31.92 -16.25 24.94
CA PHE A 398 32.02 -17.73 24.91
C PHE A 398 31.95 -18.34 23.49
N LYS A 399 31.58 -17.57 22.46
CA LYS A 399 31.55 -18.03 21.06
C LYS A 399 32.23 -17.02 20.12
N LEU A 400 33.52 -16.75 20.37
CA LEU A 400 34.37 -15.87 19.53
C LEU A 400 35.22 -16.61 18.47
N GLN A 401 35.18 -17.95 18.39
CA GLN A 401 36.16 -18.77 17.65
C GLN A 401 35.66 -19.51 16.38
N LYS A 402 34.38 -19.44 15.98
CA LYS A 402 33.91 -20.06 14.71
C LYS A 402 33.19 -19.04 13.80
N LYS A 403 33.22 -19.30 12.48
CA LYS A 403 32.61 -18.44 11.45
C LYS A 403 31.10 -18.30 11.70
N SER A 404 30.63 -17.06 11.79
CA SER A 404 29.31 -16.74 12.31
C SER A 404 28.18 -16.89 11.30
N LEU A 405 27.18 -17.69 11.68
CA LEU A 405 25.89 -17.78 10.98
C LEU A 405 25.04 -16.54 11.27
N LYS A 406 24.07 -16.21 10.40
CA LYS A 406 23.18 -15.03 10.56
C LYS A 406 22.53 -14.94 11.95
N PHE A 407 22.14 -16.08 12.52
CA PHE A 407 21.52 -16.17 13.85
C PHE A 407 22.45 -15.74 15.00
N GLU A 408 23.76 -15.90 14.85
CA GLU A 408 24.74 -15.49 15.87
C GLU A 408 24.86 -13.96 15.99
N LYS A 409 24.64 -13.24 14.88
CA LYS A 409 24.52 -11.77 14.91
C LYS A 409 23.28 -11.33 15.69
N ILE A 410 22.14 -11.99 15.48
CA ILE A 410 20.89 -11.73 16.21
C ILE A 410 21.09 -11.99 17.71
N TRP A 411 21.74 -13.11 18.06
CA TRP A 411 21.99 -13.47 19.45
C TRP A 411 22.91 -12.45 20.15
N LYS A 412 23.97 -11.98 19.49
CA LYS A 412 24.84 -10.90 20.02
C LYS A 412 24.10 -9.56 20.19
N ILE A 413 23.12 -9.25 19.33
CA ILE A 413 22.23 -8.09 19.51
C ILE A 413 21.31 -8.28 20.72
N LEU A 414 20.71 -9.47 20.90
CA LEU A 414 19.89 -9.78 22.08
C LEU A 414 20.69 -9.65 23.38
N MET A 415 21.94 -10.12 23.43
CA MET A 415 22.78 -9.94 24.61
C MET A 415 23.11 -8.48 24.89
N LEU A 416 23.37 -7.65 23.86
CA LEU A 416 23.55 -6.20 24.02
C LEU A 416 22.27 -5.51 24.52
N ILE A 417 21.09 -5.98 24.11
CA ILE A 417 19.80 -5.49 24.64
C ILE A 417 19.65 -5.88 26.12
N ILE A 418 20.07 -7.08 26.53
CA ILE A 418 20.05 -7.49 27.94
C ILE A 418 21.01 -6.64 28.79
N VAL A 419 22.20 -6.29 28.27
CA VAL A 419 23.13 -5.33 28.90
C VAL A 419 22.55 -3.91 28.96
N ALA A 420 21.78 -3.49 27.95
CA ALA A 420 21.08 -2.20 27.99
C ALA A 420 19.92 -2.20 28.99
N LEU A 421 19.20 -3.33 29.14
CA LEU A 421 18.11 -3.51 30.10
C LEU A 421 18.60 -3.55 31.56
N SER A 422 19.86 -3.90 31.83
CA SER A 422 20.38 -3.85 33.21
C SER A 422 20.41 -2.43 33.78
N ASN A 423 20.42 -1.38 32.94
CA ASN A 423 20.27 0.02 33.38
C ASN A 423 18.93 0.28 34.09
N VAL A 424 17.86 -0.45 33.71
CA VAL A 424 16.54 -0.31 34.35
C VAL A 424 16.57 -0.82 35.80
N LEU A 425 17.46 -1.77 36.10
CA LEU A 425 17.66 -2.32 37.45
C LEU A 425 18.59 -1.43 38.31
N TRP A 426 19.17 -0.37 37.73
CA TRP A 426 20.14 0.53 38.38
C TRP A 426 19.75 2.02 38.28
N LEU A 427 18.47 2.32 38.10
CA LEU A 427 17.92 3.68 37.93
C LEU A 427 18.31 4.69 39.04
N GLN A 428 18.74 4.21 40.21
CA GLN A 428 19.12 5.04 41.36
C GLN A 428 20.60 5.50 41.34
N ASP A 429 21.46 4.89 40.52
CA ASP A 429 22.92 5.11 40.53
C ASP A 429 23.40 5.72 39.18
N PRO A 430 23.34 7.06 38.97
CA PRO A 430 23.61 7.69 37.66
C PRO A 430 25.03 7.45 37.12
N LEU A 431 26.00 7.24 38.01
CA LEU A 431 27.38 6.88 37.65
C LEU A 431 27.46 5.47 37.03
N THR A 432 26.64 4.50 37.48
CA THR A 432 26.59 3.16 36.87
C THR A 432 25.96 3.19 35.48
N ILE A 433 24.98 4.08 35.26
CA ILE A 433 24.33 4.30 33.96
C ILE A 433 25.33 4.91 32.97
N ALA A 434 26.08 5.95 33.36
CA ALA A 434 27.11 6.56 32.51
C ALA A 434 28.24 5.56 32.15
N LEU A 435 28.66 4.73 33.11
CA LEU A 435 29.64 3.66 32.87
C LEU A 435 29.10 2.56 31.95
N ASN A 436 27.84 2.13 32.09
CA ASN A 436 27.26 1.12 31.21
C ASN A 436 27.02 1.68 29.79
N LEU A 437 26.64 2.95 29.63
CA LEU A 437 26.50 3.61 28.33
C LEU A 437 27.84 3.76 27.59
N THR A 438 28.92 4.10 28.30
CA THR A 438 30.28 4.10 27.72
C THR A 438 30.76 2.69 27.38
N LEU A 439 30.50 1.69 28.24
CA LEU A 439 30.77 0.28 27.97
C LEU A 439 30.02 -0.23 26.73
N LEU A 440 28.74 0.10 26.57
CA LEU A 440 27.95 -0.18 25.37
C LEU A 440 28.53 0.50 24.12
N GLY A 441 28.96 1.76 24.24
CA GLY A 441 29.64 2.48 23.17
C GLY A 441 30.93 1.79 22.73
N VAL A 442 31.79 1.41 23.69
CA VAL A 442 33.04 0.68 23.45
C VAL A 442 32.80 -0.71 22.87
N LEU A 443 31.84 -1.49 23.40
CA LEU A 443 31.44 -2.77 22.82
C LEU A 443 30.95 -2.62 21.38
N SER A 444 30.15 -1.59 21.08
CA SER A 444 29.66 -1.33 19.72
C SER A 444 30.81 -1.03 18.75
N LEU A 445 31.76 -0.17 19.15
CA LEU A 445 32.95 0.16 18.37
C LEU A 445 33.88 -1.05 18.19
N TYR A 446 34.10 -1.84 19.24
CA TYR A 446 34.87 -3.09 19.16
C TYR A 446 34.23 -4.09 18.17
N LEU A 447 32.89 -4.20 18.17
CA LEU A 447 32.17 -5.02 17.20
C LEU A 447 32.29 -4.48 15.77
N THR A 448 32.27 -3.15 15.55
CA THR A 448 32.58 -2.58 14.21
C THR A 448 34.01 -2.89 13.77
N TYR A 449 34.98 -2.85 14.68
CA TYR A 449 36.39 -3.12 14.40
C TYR A 449 36.60 -4.59 14.03
N LYS A 450 36.14 -5.52 14.89
CA LYS A 450 36.33 -6.96 14.72
C LYS A 450 35.59 -7.53 13.51
N PHE A 451 34.32 -7.16 13.33
CA PHE A 451 33.51 -7.68 12.22
C PHE A 451 33.64 -6.85 10.94
N ARG A 452 34.30 -5.69 10.98
CA ARG A 452 34.42 -4.73 9.87
C ARG A 452 33.07 -4.30 9.28
N ASP A 453 32.00 -4.45 10.05
CA ASP A 453 30.61 -4.20 9.67
C ASP A 453 30.11 -2.88 10.28
N ILE A 454 29.57 -2.00 9.43
CA ILE A 454 28.99 -0.69 9.84
C ILE A 454 27.77 -0.89 10.74
N ASN A 455 27.09 -2.04 10.64
CA ASN A 455 25.83 -2.29 11.33
C ASN A 455 25.93 -2.10 12.86
N TRP A 456 27.11 -2.29 13.45
CA TRP A 456 27.33 -2.10 14.88
C TRP A 456 27.48 -0.62 15.30
N SER A 457 27.91 0.30 14.41
CA SER A 457 27.97 1.75 14.73
C SER A 457 26.61 2.46 14.66
N TYR A 458 25.57 1.84 14.09
CA TYR A 458 24.22 2.38 14.21
C TYR A 458 23.69 2.27 15.65
N ILE A 459 24.15 1.27 16.42
CA ILE A 459 23.80 1.11 17.83
C ILE A 459 24.33 2.30 18.64
N LEU A 460 25.55 2.77 18.34
CA LEU A 460 26.14 3.99 18.91
C LEU A 460 25.30 5.24 18.58
N LEU A 461 24.87 5.40 17.32
CA LEU A 461 24.00 6.51 16.91
C LEU A 461 22.66 6.50 17.66
N ILE A 462 22.01 5.35 17.76
CA ILE A 462 20.72 5.19 18.47
C ILE A 462 20.88 5.52 19.96
N ILE A 463 21.93 5.01 20.61
CA ILE A 463 22.22 5.33 22.02
C ILE A 463 22.49 6.83 22.20
N SER A 464 23.24 7.47 21.29
CA SER A 464 23.52 8.90 21.34
C SER A 464 22.31 9.80 21.07
N GLY A 465 21.32 9.33 20.31
CA GLY A 465 20.07 10.04 20.05
C GLY A 465 19.03 9.93 21.17
N LEU A 466 19.08 8.86 21.97
CA LEU A 466 18.25 8.68 23.17
C LEU A 466 18.84 9.36 24.42
N LEU A 467 20.13 9.67 24.38
CA LEU A 467 20.89 10.23 25.50
C LEU A 467 20.32 11.56 26.04
N PRO A 468 19.91 12.54 25.20
CA PRO A 468 19.21 13.75 25.67
C PRO A 468 17.92 13.39 26.39
N PHE A 469 17.03 12.60 25.76
CA PHE A 469 15.72 12.23 26.32
C PHE A 469 15.79 11.49 27.66
N ILE A 470 16.83 10.68 27.90
CA ILE A 470 17.05 10.00 29.18
C ILE A 470 17.46 10.99 30.30
N ILE A 471 18.09 12.10 29.92
CA ILE A 471 18.66 13.10 30.84
C ILE A 471 17.70 14.29 31.07
N GLU A 472 16.83 14.63 30.11
CA GLU A 472 16.44 16.03 29.97
C GLU A 472 15.52 16.62 31.05
N ARG A 473 14.65 15.84 31.75
CA ARG A 473 13.88 16.41 32.88
C ARG A 473 13.05 15.57 33.87
N TRP A 474 12.86 14.25 33.72
CA TRP A 474 11.81 13.53 34.50
C TRP A 474 12.22 12.23 35.22
N LEU A 475 13.48 11.78 35.15
CA LEU A 475 13.89 10.48 35.74
C LEU A 475 15.19 10.49 36.57
N ILE A 476 16.04 11.50 36.42
CA ILE A 476 17.36 11.55 37.08
C ILE A 476 17.52 12.92 37.73
N VAL A 477 17.88 12.94 39.02
CA VAL A 477 18.27 14.14 39.76
C VAL A 477 19.75 13.97 40.14
N PRO A 478 20.66 14.93 39.86
CA PRO A 478 20.44 16.28 39.32
C PRO A 478 20.50 16.40 37.77
N ASN A 479 20.02 17.54 37.25
CA ASN A 479 19.96 17.88 35.82
C ASN A 479 21.31 18.37 35.23
N LEU A 480 21.49 18.20 33.90
CA LEU A 480 22.64 18.67 33.13
C LEU A 480 22.33 19.94 32.29
N SER A 481 23.35 20.73 31.92
CA SER A 481 23.18 22.02 31.22
C SER A 481 23.27 21.93 29.69
N TRP A 482 22.48 22.75 28.99
CA TRP A 482 22.40 22.78 27.52
C TRP A 482 23.72 23.07 26.81
N SER A 483 24.58 23.90 27.41
CA SER A 483 25.92 24.19 26.88
C SER A 483 26.83 22.95 26.91
N LEU A 484 26.79 22.16 28.00
CA LEU A 484 27.49 20.88 28.09
C LEU A 484 26.93 19.85 27.10
N VAL A 485 25.62 19.81 26.88
CA VAL A 485 25.00 18.94 25.86
C VAL A 485 25.47 19.33 24.45
N SER A 486 25.40 20.62 24.09
CA SER A 486 25.95 21.13 22.82
C SER A 486 27.43 20.80 22.65
N PHE A 487 28.22 20.88 23.73
CA PHE A 487 29.65 20.61 23.72
C PHE A 487 29.98 19.11 23.58
N THR A 488 29.27 18.22 24.28
CA THR A 488 29.46 16.76 24.13
C THR A 488 29.14 16.30 22.71
N PHE A 489 28.08 16.83 22.09
CA PHE A 489 27.79 16.57 20.67
C PHE A 489 28.86 17.15 19.75
N PHE A 490 29.34 18.37 19.98
CA PHE A 490 30.47 18.94 19.23
C PHE A 490 31.72 18.05 19.31
N MET A 491 32.08 17.56 20.50
CA MET A 491 33.24 16.69 20.70
C MET A 491 33.07 15.31 20.07
N MET A 492 31.88 14.70 20.12
CA MET A 492 31.59 13.47 19.37
C MET A 492 31.76 13.70 17.86
N ASN A 493 31.20 14.80 17.33
CA ASN A 493 31.33 15.18 15.92
C ASN A 493 32.81 15.40 15.52
N LEU A 494 33.56 16.14 16.35
CA LEU A 494 34.99 16.40 16.15
C LEU A 494 35.78 15.09 16.12
N SER A 495 35.49 14.13 17.02
CA SER A 495 36.17 12.83 17.05
C SER A 495 35.95 12.02 15.75
N ILE A 496 34.78 12.13 15.13
CA ILE A 496 34.44 11.45 13.87
C ILE A 496 35.11 12.16 12.68
N VAL A 497 35.15 13.49 12.66
CA VAL A 497 35.88 14.28 11.66
C VAL A 497 37.39 14.03 11.74
N ILE A 498 37.96 13.98 12.95
CA ILE A 498 39.36 13.63 13.20
C ILE A 498 39.65 12.19 12.75
N PHE A 499 38.80 11.21 13.10
CA PHE A 499 38.95 9.83 12.62
C PHE A 499 38.90 9.72 11.08
N TYR A 500 38.07 10.53 10.43
CA TYR A 500 37.99 10.62 8.96
C TYR A 500 39.25 11.25 8.34
N LEU A 501 39.84 12.27 8.97
CA LEU A 501 41.09 12.91 8.54
C LEU A 501 42.32 11.99 8.75
N ILE A 502 42.40 11.31 9.90
CA ILE A 502 43.50 10.39 10.25
C ILE A 502 43.54 9.20 9.27
N LYS A 503 42.40 8.58 8.98
CA LYS A 503 42.36 7.33 8.18
C LYS A 503 42.21 7.57 6.68
N ASN A 504 43.03 8.47 6.17
CA ASN A 504 42.95 8.97 4.81
C ASN A 504 43.14 7.84 3.76
N LYS A 505 42.26 7.84 2.74
CA LYS A 505 42.27 7.06 1.47
C LYS A 505 41.73 5.60 1.40
N ASN A 506 41.67 4.77 2.44
CA ASN A 506 41.32 3.33 2.30
C ASN A 506 39.94 2.88 2.88
N PHE A 507 38.85 3.52 2.46
CA PHE A 507 37.47 3.10 2.79
C PHE A 507 36.62 2.82 1.55
N ASN A 508 35.86 1.71 1.57
CA ASN A 508 34.81 1.44 0.58
C ASN A 508 33.83 2.63 0.49
N PRO A 509 33.30 2.97 -0.70
CA PRO A 509 32.45 4.15 -0.88
C PRO A 509 31.21 4.15 0.03
N LYS A 510 30.62 2.98 0.30
CA LYS A 510 29.50 2.81 1.25
C LYS A 510 29.85 3.17 2.69
N LYS A 511 31.12 3.04 3.11
CA LYS A 511 31.61 3.41 4.45
C LYS A 511 31.84 4.91 4.57
N ASN A 512 32.39 5.55 3.55
CA ASN A 512 32.51 7.02 3.50
C ASN A 512 31.16 7.73 3.54
N ILE A 513 30.12 7.14 2.94
CA ILE A 513 28.74 7.66 3.02
C ILE A 513 28.23 7.63 4.47
N PHE A 514 28.47 6.56 5.23
CA PHE A 514 28.05 6.49 6.64
C PHE A 514 28.71 7.58 7.50
N PHE A 515 30.02 7.81 7.36
CA PHE A 515 30.70 8.89 8.09
C PHE A 515 30.16 10.28 7.74
N LYS A 516 29.86 10.53 6.45
CA LYS A 516 29.19 11.77 6.03
C LYS A 516 27.80 11.92 6.64
N ILE A 517 26.99 10.85 6.66
CA ILE A 517 25.66 10.84 7.29
C ILE A 517 25.77 11.13 8.79
N SER A 518 26.72 10.51 9.49
CA SER A 518 26.95 10.72 10.92
C SER A 518 27.33 12.18 11.23
N ASN A 519 28.24 12.76 10.45
CA ASN A 519 28.66 14.16 10.62
C ASN A 519 27.49 15.14 10.36
N ILE A 520 26.66 14.86 9.34
CA ILE A 520 25.45 15.64 9.04
C ILE A 520 24.42 15.50 10.15
N PHE A 521 24.23 14.31 10.71
CA PHE A 521 23.27 14.04 11.80
C PHE A 521 23.60 14.85 13.06
N TYR A 522 24.85 14.83 13.53
CA TYR A 522 25.25 15.64 14.68
C TYR A 522 25.23 17.15 14.39
N LEU A 523 25.47 17.59 13.15
CA LEU A 523 25.30 18.99 12.75
C LEU A 523 23.82 19.42 12.84
N ILE A 524 22.90 18.56 12.40
CA ILE A 524 21.45 18.77 12.56
C ILE A 524 21.06 18.83 14.04
N LEU A 525 21.61 17.98 14.91
CA LEU A 525 21.36 18.03 16.35
C LEU A 525 21.82 19.37 16.97
N ILE A 526 23.01 19.86 16.64
CA ILE A 526 23.51 21.17 17.10
C ILE A 526 22.61 22.31 16.61
N PHE A 527 22.16 22.25 15.35
CA PHE A 527 21.23 23.24 14.77
C PHE A 527 19.83 23.20 15.43
N LEU A 528 19.32 22.01 15.73
CA LEU A 528 18.06 21.82 16.46
C LEU A 528 18.14 22.35 17.89
N ILE A 529 19.25 22.12 18.61
CA ILE A 529 19.48 22.71 19.94
C ILE A 529 19.41 24.25 19.87
N GLY A 530 19.92 24.86 18.79
CA GLY A 530 19.77 26.31 18.56
C GLY A 530 18.33 26.77 18.31
N ILE A 531 17.56 26.00 17.55
CA ILE A 531 16.13 26.26 17.33
C ILE A 531 15.33 26.10 18.63
N PHE A 532 15.61 25.07 19.44
CA PHE A 532 14.97 24.93 20.75
C PHE A 532 15.38 26.06 21.71
N GLY A 533 16.61 26.56 21.62
CA GLY A 533 17.05 27.80 22.25
C GLY A 533 16.14 28.99 21.87
N LEU A 534 15.94 29.23 20.58
CA LEU A 534 15.02 30.28 20.08
C LEU A 534 13.58 30.13 20.61
N PHE A 535 13.04 28.91 20.67
CA PHE A 535 11.72 28.70 21.25
C PHE A 535 11.67 28.96 22.77
N SER A 536 12.73 28.64 23.51
CA SER A 536 12.85 28.97 24.93
C SER A 536 13.05 30.47 25.19
N GLU A 537 13.48 31.22 24.17
CA GLU A 537 13.66 32.67 24.16
C GLU A 537 12.31 33.40 24.07
N ILE A 538 11.39 32.90 23.21
CA ILE A 538 9.98 33.35 23.16
C ILE A 538 9.27 33.14 24.50
N MET A 539 9.70 32.12 25.26
CA MET A 539 9.23 31.80 26.62
C MET A 539 10.04 32.48 27.75
N GLY A 540 10.96 33.40 27.42
CA GLY A 540 11.61 34.29 28.40
C GLY A 540 12.84 33.73 29.13
N SER A 541 13.55 32.75 28.57
CA SER A 541 14.79 32.18 29.15
C SER A 541 16.05 32.37 28.26
N GLU A 542 17.22 32.10 28.85
CA GLU A 542 18.53 32.68 28.48
C GLU A 542 18.94 32.67 26.99
N LEU A 543 19.01 33.87 26.41
CA LEU A 543 19.59 34.24 25.09
C LEU A 543 20.99 33.69 24.77
N ASN A 544 21.74 33.20 25.75
CA ASN A 544 23.16 32.87 25.57
C ASN A 544 23.35 31.58 24.76
N ALA A 545 22.53 30.54 24.98
CA ALA A 545 22.73 29.22 24.37
C ALA A 545 22.43 29.21 22.86
N SER A 546 21.38 29.93 22.43
CA SER A 546 20.96 29.99 21.01
C SER A 546 22.08 30.58 20.14
N LYS A 547 22.65 31.73 20.53
CA LYS A 547 23.77 32.38 19.81
C LYS A 547 24.97 31.46 19.60
N TYR A 548 25.45 30.78 20.65
CA TYR A 548 26.64 29.91 20.53
C TYR A 548 26.39 28.70 19.63
N SER A 549 25.20 28.09 19.68
CA SER A 549 24.86 26.94 18.84
C SER A 549 24.83 27.27 17.34
N PHE A 550 24.22 28.39 16.93
CA PHE A 550 24.24 28.84 15.53
C PHE A 550 25.65 29.25 15.07
N PHE A 551 26.46 29.82 15.97
CA PHE A 551 27.85 30.16 15.69
C PHE A 551 28.73 28.91 15.49
N PHE A 552 28.64 27.90 16.37
CA PHE A 552 29.34 26.62 16.20
C PHE A 552 28.87 25.87 14.94
N CYS A 553 27.58 25.94 14.62
CA CYS A 553 27.04 25.39 13.38
C CYS A 553 27.60 26.11 12.14
N ALA A 554 27.64 27.45 12.13
CA ALA A 554 28.22 28.24 11.04
C ALA A 554 29.72 27.92 10.82
N LEU A 555 30.51 27.81 11.89
CA LEU A 555 31.92 27.41 11.83
C LEU A 555 32.10 26.00 11.22
N LEU A 556 31.32 25.01 11.68
CA LEU A 556 31.36 23.66 11.13
C LEU A 556 30.94 23.62 9.65
N LEU A 557 29.94 24.40 9.25
CA LEU A 557 29.50 24.51 7.85
C LEU A 557 30.56 25.13 6.95
N VAL A 558 31.24 26.20 7.37
CA VAL A 558 32.35 26.80 6.62
C VAL A 558 33.50 25.79 6.50
N LEU A 559 33.89 25.11 7.57
CA LEU A 559 34.90 24.04 7.52
C LEU A 559 34.49 22.90 6.57
N PHE A 560 33.22 22.49 6.57
CA PHE A 560 32.69 21.48 5.66
C PHE A 560 32.69 21.93 4.19
N SER A 561 32.50 23.23 3.90
CA SER A 561 32.66 23.79 2.54
C SER A 561 34.06 23.47 1.99
N TYR A 562 35.11 23.65 2.80
CA TYR A 562 36.50 23.36 2.41
C TYR A 562 36.83 21.85 2.41
N VAL A 563 36.45 21.11 3.45
CA VAL A 563 36.73 19.66 3.58
C VAL A 563 36.06 18.84 2.48
N TYR A 564 34.82 19.17 2.11
CA TYR A 564 34.05 18.43 1.09
C TYR A 564 34.03 19.12 -0.29
N LYS A 565 34.58 20.33 -0.42
CA LYS A 565 34.58 21.16 -1.65
C LYS A 565 33.17 21.44 -2.20
N VAL A 566 32.21 21.75 -1.32
CA VAL A 566 30.80 21.99 -1.66
C VAL A 566 30.41 23.42 -1.29
N HIS A 567 30.36 24.31 -2.29
CA HIS A 567 30.03 25.74 -2.13
C HIS A 567 28.67 26.01 -1.47
N ALA A 568 27.73 25.05 -1.48
CA ALA A 568 26.43 25.23 -0.84
C ALA A 568 26.54 25.34 0.69
N PHE A 569 27.53 24.71 1.33
CA PHE A 569 27.72 24.83 2.78
C PHE A 569 28.16 26.24 3.20
N GLU A 570 28.81 26.99 2.31
CA GLU A 570 29.16 28.39 2.52
C GLU A 570 27.92 29.29 2.56
N ILE A 571 26.94 29.04 1.68
CA ILE A 571 25.65 29.74 1.66
C ILE A 571 24.86 29.45 2.95
N PHE A 572 24.79 28.19 3.38
CA PHE A 572 24.16 27.83 4.65
C PHE A 572 24.91 28.38 5.87
N GLY A 573 26.24 28.45 5.82
CA GLY A 573 27.06 29.08 6.85
C GLY A 573 26.75 30.57 6.99
N VAL A 574 26.67 31.31 5.87
CA VAL A 574 26.26 32.72 5.85
C VAL A 574 24.83 32.90 6.36
N PHE A 575 23.91 31.99 6.03
CA PHE A 575 22.55 32.03 6.56
C PHE A 575 22.48 31.83 8.09
N CYS A 576 23.18 30.84 8.65
CA CYS A 576 23.29 30.66 10.11
C CYS A 576 23.96 31.86 10.79
N LEU A 577 24.94 32.48 10.12
CA LEU A 577 25.62 33.68 10.60
C LEU A 577 24.66 34.89 10.62
N ASN A 578 23.78 35.05 9.63
CA ASN A 578 22.74 36.09 9.64
C ASN A 578 21.81 35.96 10.85
N ILE A 579 21.36 34.74 11.16
CA ILE A 579 20.54 34.48 12.36
C ILE A 579 21.33 34.86 13.63
N SER A 580 22.61 34.50 13.71
CA SER A 580 23.46 34.91 14.84
C SER A 580 23.70 36.43 14.93
N ILE A 581 23.71 37.15 13.81
CA ILE A 581 23.78 38.63 13.80
C ILE A 581 22.44 39.23 14.24
N PHE A 582 21.32 38.73 13.73
CA PHE A 582 19.99 39.17 14.11
C PHE A 582 19.78 39.06 15.63
N LEU A 583 20.10 37.91 16.24
CA LEU A 583 20.03 37.71 17.69
C LEU A 583 21.01 38.59 18.48
N ALA A 584 22.15 38.96 17.90
CA ALA A 584 23.07 39.91 18.52
C ALA A 584 22.51 41.36 18.47
N LEU A 585 21.87 41.73 17.36
CA LEU A 585 21.24 43.05 17.17
C LEU A 585 19.91 43.19 17.93
N ALA A 586 19.20 42.11 18.21
CA ALA A 586 17.98 42.08 19.04
C ALA A 586 18.20 42.66 20.46
N LYS A 587 19.45 42.67 20.95
CA LYS A 587 19.83 43.29 22.22
C LYS A 587 19.94 44.83 22.15
N ILE A 588 19.86 45.41 20.95
CA ILE A 588 19.93 46.86 20.70
C ILE A 588 18.52 47.34 20.32
N ASN A 589 17.96 48.29 21.07
CA ASN A 589 16.55 48.73 20.97
C ASN A 589 16.20 49.52 19.69
N LEU A 590 16.31 48.90 18.51
CA LEU A 590 16.07 49.52 17.20
C LEU A 590 14.63 49.33 16.66
N ARG A 591 13.77 48.61 17.39
CA ARG A 591 12.33 48.39 17.13
C ARG A 591 12.00 48.21 15.63
N GLU A 592 11.40 49.22 15.01
CA GLU A 592 10.83 49.18 13.66
C GLU A 592 11.89 49.11 12.55
N TRP A 593 13.09 49.66 12.81
CA TRP A 593 14.18 49.66 11.84
C TRP A 593 15.04 48.39 11.91
N LEU A 594 14.86 47.54 12.93
CA LEU A 594 15.73 46.40 13.21
C LEU A 594 15.78 45.40 12.04
N PHE A 595 14.62 45.07 11.47
CA PHE A 595 14.52 44.17 10.32
C PHE A 595 15.13 44.79 9.06
N LEU A 596 14.76 46.04 8.74
CA LEU A 596 15.27 46.74 7.57
C LEU A 596 16.80 46.94 7.63
N ILE A 597 17.35 47.26 8.81
CA ILE A 597 18.80 47.41 9.02
C ILE A 597 19.51 46.05 8.95
N SER A 598 18.99 44.99 9.58
CA SER A 598 19.64 43.67 9.54
C SER A 598 19.67 43.07 8.12
N ASP A 599 18.59 43.23 7.35
CA ASP A 599 18.50 42.75 5.98
C ASP A 599 19.39 43.59 5.02
N ILE A 600 19.52 44.91 5.24
CA ILE A 600 20.47 45.76 4.49
C ILE A 600 21.93 45.40 4.83
N ILE A 601 22.27 45.19 6.11
CA ILE A 601 23.62 44.74 6.51
C ILE A 601 23.93 43.38 5.88
N CYS A 602 22.96 42.47 5.86
CA CYS A 602 23.10 41.17 5.20
C CYS A 602 23.32 41.31 3.68
N PHE A 603 22.55 42.16 3.00
CA PHE A 603 22.70 42.46 1.59
C PHE A 603 24.08 43.06 1.26
N LEU A 604 24.57 44.00 2.10
CA LEU A 604 25.90 44.59 1.98
C LEU A 604 27.01 43.56 2.23
N LEU A 605 26.88 42.68 3.23
CA LEU A 605 27.84 41.58 3.47
C LEU A 605 27.87 40.59 2.31
N ALA A 606 26.71 40.26 1.73
CA ALA A 606 26.65 39.44 0.52
C ALA A 606 27.37 40.13 -0.64
N ILE A 607 27.11 41.41 -0.90
CA ILE A 607 27.82 42.20 -1.93
C ILE A 607 29.33 42.24 -1.68
N LEU A 608 29.78 42.50 -0.45
CA LEU A 608 31.20 42.48 -0.09
C LEU A 608 31.84 41.10 -0.39
N GLY A 609 31.16 40.01 -0.04
CA GLY A 609 31.56 38.65 -0.42
C GLY A 609 31.66 38.50 -1.94
N THR A 610 30.70 39.00 -2.72
CA THR A 610 30.77 38.95 -4.19
C THR A 610 31.96 39.73 -4.74
N ILE A 611 32.30 40.88 -4.16
CA ILE A 611 33.46 41.69 -4.57
C ILE A 611 34.77 40.95 -4.26
N LEU A 612 34.87 40.31 -3.08
CA LEU A 612 36.03 39.51 -2.69
C LEU A 612 36.21 38.29 -3.61
N HIS A 613 35.16 37.51 -3.87
CA HIS A 613 35.24 36.36 -4.79
C HIS A 613 35.37 36.77 -6.27
N HIS A 614 34.97 38.01 -6.63
CA HIS A 614 35.28 38.56 -7.93
C HIS A 614 36.78 38.85 -8.07
N LYS A 615 37.43 39.42 -7.04
CA LYS A 615 38.89 39.61 -6.98
C LYS A 615 39.66 38.29 -6.96
N SER A 616 39.17 37.25 -6.26
CA SER A 616 39.81 35.92 -6.23
C SER A 616 39.59 35.07 -7.49
N LYS A 617 38.87 35.60 -8.50
CA LYS A 617 38.48 34.90 -9.75
C LYS A 617 37.59 33.65 -9.53
N GLU A 618 36.99 33.48 -8.36
CA GLU A 618 36.06 32.38 -8.06
C GLU A 618 34.63 32.68 -8.55
N HIS A 619 34.45 32.71 -9.88
CA HIS A 619 33.19 33.10 -10.52
C HIS A 619 31.94 32.39 -9.95
N LYS A 620 32.03 31.09 -9.62
CA LYS A 620 30.90 30.33 -9.06
C LYS A 620 30.50 30.79 -7.65
N ARG A 621 31.45 31.17 -6.79
CA ARG A 621 31.14 31.68 -5.45
C ARG A 621 30.56 33.08 -5.51
N ARG A 622 31.14 33.94 -6.36
CA ARG A 622 30.59 35.28 -6.67
C ARG A 622 29.14 35.19 -7.15
N ASP A 623 28.86 34.36 -8.15
CA ASP A 623 27.52 34.29 -8.74
C ASP A 623 26.49 33.74 -7.75
N ASN A 624 26.86 32.76 -6.91
CA ASN A 624 26.01 32.25 -5.83
C ASN A 624 25.70 33.30 -4.76
N LEU A 625 26.69 34.12 -4.36
CA LEU A 625 26.48 35.19 -3.37
C LEU A 625 25.67 36.36 -3.94
N LEU A 626 25.76 36.65 -5.23
CA LEU A 626 24.89 37.62 -5.91
C LEU A 626 23.43 37.15 -5.91
N ILE A 627 23.20 35.85 -6.15
CA ILE A 627 21.87 35.25 -6.06
C ILE A 627 21.36 35.31 -4.61
N PHE A 628 22.20 35.01 -3.62
CA PHE A 628 21.84 35.13 -2.20
C PHE A 628 21.46 36.57 -1.80
N GLY A 629 22.21 37.58 -2.25
CA GLY A 629 21.85 38.99 -2.03
C GLY A 629 20.52 39.39 -2.68
N LYS A 630 20.21 38.88 -3.89
CA LYS A 630 18.87 39.08 -4.48
C LYS A 630 17.77 38.44 -3.64
N ILE A 631 18.02 37.27 -3.04
CA ILE A 631 17.08 36.57 -2.16
C ILE A 631 16.87 37.35 -0.86
N THR A 632 17.92 37.89 -0.22
CA THR A 632 17.75 38.70 1.01
C THR A 632 16.98 39.98 0.73
N LEU A 633 17.18 40.61 -0.43
CA LEU A 633 16.39 41.76 -0.87
C LEU A 633 14.91 41.40 -1.12
N THR A 634 14.58 40.16 -1.52
CA THR A 634 13.19 39.67 -1.49
C THR A 634 12.70 39.28 -0.09
N CYS A 635 13.57 38.90 0.85
CA CYS A 635 13.15 38.58 2.22
C CYS A 635 12.71 39.82 3.03
N LEU A 636 13.12 41.04 2.62
CA LEU A 636 12.63 42.32 3.15
C LEU A 636 11.08 42.41 3.23
N ILE A 637 10.39 41.63 2.41
CA ILE A 637 8.92 41.59 2.33
C ILE A 637 8.33 40.95 3.59
N VAL A 638 8.82 39.77 4.00
CA VAL A 638 8.18 38.95 5.04
C VAL A 638 8.26 39.63 6.40
N ASN A 639 9.41 40.24 6.69
CA ASN A 639 9.66 40.92 7.96
C ASN A 639 8.84 42.22 8.12
N ASN A 640 8.60 42.95 7.03
CA ASN A 640 7.92 44.25 7.07
C ASN A 640 6.40 44.18 6.75
N PHE A 641 5.88 43.04 6.31
CA PHE A 641 4.45 42.84 6.03
C PHE A 641 3.55 43.02 7.26
N LEU A 642 4.12 42.86 8.46
CA LEU A 642 3.44 43.00 9.75
C LEU A 642 3.42 44.44 10.30
N VAL A 643 3.98 45.42 9.58
CA VAL A 643 4.10 46.82 10.04
C VAL A 643 2.99 47.68 9.44
N GLU A 644 1.94 47.95 10.22
CA GLU A 644 0.66 48.55 9.76
C GLU A 644 0.73 50.02 9.26
N LYS A 645 1.91 50.63 9.09
CA LYS A 645 2.04 52.07 8.75
C LYS A 645 2.59 52.33 7.34
N SER A 646 1.90 53.23 6.64
CA SER A 646 2.00 53.36 5.17
C SER A 646 3.34 53.85 4.60
N GLU A 647 4.21 54.52 5.38
CA GLU A 647 5.45 55.11 4.86
C GLU A 647 6.50 54.06 4.47
N VAL A 648 6.78 53.08 5.34
CA VAL A 648 7.75 52.01 5.05
C VAL A 648 7.29 51.20 3.82
N ILE A 649 5.98 50.93 3.73
CA ILE A 649 5.38 50.19 2.60
C ILE A 649 5.52 50.96 1.29
N LYS A 650 5.30 52.29 1.27
CA LYS A 650 5.52 53.14 0.07
C LYS A 650 6.99 53.11 -0.37
N ILE A 651 7.92 53.21 0.57
CA ILE A 651 9.37 53.17 0.28
C ILE A 651 9.75 51.81 -0.30
N CYS A 652 9.28 50.71 0.29
CA CYS A 652 9.48 49.35 -0.25
C CYS A 652 8.88 49.21 -1.66
N LEU A 653 7.66 49.72 -1.92
CA LEU A 653 7.06 49.72 -3.24
C LEU A 653 7.89 50.45 -4.29
N LEU A 654 8.40 51.64 -3.97
CA LEU A 654 9.26 52.41 -4.87
C LEU A 654 10.57 51.66 -5.15
N ILE A 655 11.17 51.03 -4.14
CA ILE A 655 12.35 50.17 -4.30
C ILE A 655 12.04 48.97 -5.21
N PHE A 656 10.90 48.31 -5.07
CA PHE A 656 10.54 47.17 -5.94
C PHE A 656 10.19 47.59 -7.37
N LEU A 657 9.43 48.68 -7.57
CA LEU A 657 9.13 49.19 -8.90
C LEU A 657 10.40 49.64 -9.64
N THR A 658 11.28 50.39 -8.98
CA THR A 658 12.58 50.79 -9.56
C THR A 658 13.49 49.58 -9.82
N ALA A 659 13.62 48.65 -8.87
CA ALA A 659 14.39 47.42 -9.06
C ALA A 659 13.84 46.54 -10.20
N SER A 660 12.51 46.54 -10.43
CA SER A 660 11.90 45.84 -11.55
C SER A 660 12.24 46.47 -12.90
N LEU A 661 12.16 47.80 -13.01
CA LEU A 661 12.51 48.55 -14.22
C LEU A 661 14.00 48.41 -14.53
N ILE A 662 14.87 48.55 -13.52
CA ILE A 662 16.32 48.33 -13.65
C ILE A 662 16.59 46.89 -14.12
N SER A 663 15.95 45.89 -13.51
CA SER A 663 16.13 44.49 -13.91
C SER A 663 15.65 44.24 -15.36
N PHE A 664 14.51 44.80 -15.77
CA PHE A 664 14.02 44.70 -17.15
C PHE A 664 14.96 45.39 -18.15
N VAL A 665 15.47 46.59 -17.86
CA VAL A 665 16.49 47.27 -18.70
C VAL A 665 17.77 46.43 -18.79
N LEU A 666 18.23 45.84 -17.69
CA LEU A 666 19.39 44.96 -17.68
C LEU A 666 19.18 43.70 -18.54
N THR A 667 17.96 43.15 -18.67
CA THR A 667 17.70 42.03 -19.59
C THR A 667 17.90 42.39 -21.08
N LYS A 668 17.78 43.68 -21.44
CA LYS A 668 17.98 44.18 -22.82
C LYS A 668 19.46 44.43 -23.15
N THR A 669 20.37 44.36 -22.18
CA THR A 669 21.82 44.52 -22.44
C THR A 669 22.41 43.32 -23.18
N LYS A 670 23.60 43.48 -23.78
CA LYS A 670 24.32 42.44 -24.56
C LYS A 670 24.92 41.32 -23.69
N LEU A 671 24.17 40.80 -22.72
CA LEU A 671 24.51 39.58 -21.98
C LEU A 671 24.27 38.34 -22.85
N LYS A 672 25.18 37.35 -22.78
CA LYS A 672 25.01 36.04 -23.44
C LYS A 672 23.68 35.42 -23.03
N GLU A 673 22.91 34.96 -24.00
CA GLU A 673 21.50 34.57 -23.83
C GLU A 673 21.28 33.49 -22.76
N ASN A 674 22.22 32.53 -22.65
CA ASN A 674 22.16 31.42 -21.68
C ASN A 674 23.00 31.66 -20.41
N SER A 675 23.36 32.90 -20.08
CA SER A 675 24.05 33.18 -18.81
C SER A 675 23.10 33.11 -17.62
N ILE A 676 23.53 32.44 -16.53
CA ILE A 676 22.79 32.38 -15.24
C ILE A 676 22.39 33.79 -14.78
N LEU A 677 23.26 34.78 -15.05
CA LEU A 677 22.99 36.20 -14.77
C LEU A 677 21.79 36.74 -15.55
N LYS A 678 21.69 36.54 -16.87
CA LYS A 678 20.53 37.02 -17.67
C LYS A 678 19.22 36.40 -17.19
N ILE A 679 19.22 35.09 -16.91
CA ILE A 679 18.08 34.36 -16.33
C ILE A 679 17.73 34.91 -14.95
N SER A 680 18.73 35.26 -14.12
CA SER A 680 18.48 35.89 -12.82
C SER A 680 17.86 37.29 -12.93
N PHE A 681 18.14 38.04 -14.01
CA PHE A 681 17.55 39.38 -14.21
C PHE A 681 16.13 39.31 -14.76
N SER A 682 15.81 38.35 -15.64
CA SER A 682 14.43 38.13 -16.09
C SER A 682 13.55 37.68 -14.92
N LEU A 683 14.00 36.71 -14.13
CA LEU A 683 13.29 36.29 -12.91
C LEU A 683 13.13 37.44 -11.89
N SER A 684 14.18 38.25 -11.68
CA SER A 684 14.12 39.38 -10.74
C SER A 684 13.00 40.38 -11.08
N TYR A 685 12.85 40.81 -12.35
CA TYR A 685 11.82 41.82 -12.66
C TYR A 685 10.41 41.27 -12.48
N PHE A 686 10.14 40.04 -12.92
CA PHE A 686 8.84 39.39 -12.70
C PHE A 686 8.50 39.29 -11.21
N LEU A 687 9.46 38.85 -10.40
CA LEU A 687 9.29 38.77 -8.94
C LEU A 687 8.99 40.15 -8.34
N TYR A 688 9.80 41.17 -8.64
CA TYR A 688 9.60 42.50 -8.04
C TYR A 688 8.25 43.15 -8.43
N ILE A 689 7.75 42.93 -9.66
CA ILE A 689 6.40 43.39 -10.06
C ILE A 689 5.30 42.61 -9.32
N PHE A 690 5.46 41.28 -9.19
CA PHE A 690 4.52 40.44 -8.45
C PHE A 690 4.45 40.83 -6.97
N ILE A 691 5.59 41.18 -6.38
CA ILE A 691 5.70 41.69 -5.01
C ILE A 691 5.00 43.05 -4.89
N ALA A 692 5.18 43.94 -5.87
CA ALA A 692 4.48 45.23 -5.90
C ALA A 692 2.94 45.07 -6.03
N LEU A 693 2.46 44.06 -6.75
CA LEU A 693 1.02 43.72 -6.79
C LEU A 693 0.49 43.29 -5.42
N ILE A 694 1.23 42.47 -4.66
CA ILE A 694 0.81 42.05 -3.32
C ILE A 694 0.67 43.27 -2.39
N PHE A 695 1.65 44.17 -2.38
CA PHE A 695 1.56 45.40 -1.60
C PHE A 695 0.44 46.34 -2.07
N SER A 696 0.08 46.31 -3.36
CA SER A 696 -1.00 47.15 -3.90
C SER A 696 -2.38 46.84 -3.30
N PHE A 697 -2.63 45.59 -2.87
CA PHE A 697 -3.87 45.22 -2.16
C PHE A 697 -4.00 45.82 -0.75
N HIS A 698 -2.89 46.26 -0.14
CA HIS A 698 -2.87 46.85 1.20
C HIS A 698 -2.88 48.38 1.21
N LEU A 699 -2.99 49.02 0.05
CA LEU A 699 -2.91 50.47 -0.11
C LEU A 699 -4.16 51.04 -0.80
N SER A 700 -4.39 52.34 -0.63
CA SER A 700 -5.55 53.03 -1.19
C SER A 700 -5.51 53.10 -2.73
N ASN A 701 -6.70 53.11 -3.33
CA ASN A 701 -7.03 52.82 -4.74
C ASN A 701 -6.20 53.54 -5.83
N ILE A 702 -5.45 54.59 -5.52
CA ILE A 702 -4.61 55.30 -6.50
C ILE A 702 -3.30 54.53 -6.76
N TRP A 703 -2.75 53.87 -5.74
CA TRP A 703 -1.51 53.11 -5.86
C TRP A 703 -1.71 51.78 -6.59
N SER A 704 -2.88 51.13 -6.45
CA SER A 704 -3.24 49.93 -7.21
C SER A 704 -3.37 50.23 -8.70
N ILE A 705 -4.05 51.31 -9.07
CA ILE A 705 -4.16 51.78 -10.46
C ILE A 705 -2.76 51.98 -11.10
N LEU A 706 -1.82 52.62 -10.39
CA LEU A 706 -0.45 52.79 -10.86
C LEU A 706 0.23 51.43 -11.14
N VAL A 707 0.09 50.47 -10.23
CA VAL A 707 0.67 49.13 -10.40
C VAL A 707 0.03 48.38 -11.57
N TYR A 708 -1.30 48.43 -11.76
CA TYR A 708 -1.96 47.77 -12.89
C TYR A 708 -1.62 48.40 -14.25
N ILE A 709 -1.45 49.73 -14.32
CA ILE A 709 -1.00 50.41 -15.56
C ILE A 709 0.43 49.98 -15.90
N ILE A 710 1.35 50.04 -14.93
CA ILE A 710 2.75 49.63 -15.12
C ILE A 710 2.82 48.15 -15.51
N LEU A 711 2.06 47.27 -14.85
CA LEU A 711 1.95 45.86 -15.20
C LEU A 711 1.45 45.66 -16.63
N THR A 712 0.38 46.36 -17.03
CA THR A 712 -0.21 46.25 -18.37
C THR A 712 0.82 46.60 -19.45
N ILE A 713 1.53 47.72 -19.28
CA ILE A 713 2.55 48.21 -20.22
C ILE A 713 3.77 47.28 -20.26
N LEU A 714 4.26 46.83 -19.09
CA LEU A 714 5.40 45.93 -19.01
C LEU A 714 5.10 44.56 -19.62
N MET A 715 3.94 43.95 -19.33
CA MET A 715 3.57 42.63 -19.84
C MET A 715 3.26 42.66 -21.35
N TRP A 716 2.64 43.73 -21.85
CA TRP A 716 2.43 43.92 -23.28
C TRP A 716 3.77 44.01 -24.03
N ASN A 717 4.71 44.81 -23.54
CA ASN A 717 6.04 44.94 -24.14
C ASN A 717 6.89 43.68 -23.97
N ALA A 718 6.82 43.00 -22.82
CA ALA A 718 7.51 41.74 -22.56
C ALA A 718 7.03 40.63 -23.52
N SER A 719 5.74 40.62 -23.90
CA SER A 719 5.23 39.70 -24.91
C SER A 719 5.95 39.79 -26.26
N TYR A 720 6.51 40.95 -26.61
CA TYR A 720 7.34 41.12 -27.80
C TYR A 720 8.83 40.88 -27.51
N SER A 721 9.39 41.41 -26.42
CA SER A 721 10.84 41.27 -26.15
C SER A 721 11.26 39.85 -25.77
N GLU A 722 10.42 39.12 -25.03
CA GLU A 722 10.68 37.71 -24.66
C GLU A 722 10.08 36.71 -25.65
N LYS A 723 9.39 37.19 -26.70
CA LYS A 723 8.68 36.39 -27.71
C LYS A 723 7.63 35.42 -27.13
N GLN A 724 7.13 35.68 -25.92
CA GLN A 724 6.11 34.85 -25.27
C GLN A 724 4.71 35.45 -25.47
N PRO A 725 3.81 34.82 -26.25
CA PRO A 725 2.46 35.35 -26.48
C PRO A 725 1.59 35.30 -25.22
N LEU A 726 1.85 34.37 -24.29
CA LEU A 726 1.09 34.19 -23.04
C LEU A 726 1.14 35.40 -22.10
N LEU A 727 2.18 36.24 -22.17
CA LEU A 727 2.27 37.47 -21.37
C LEU A 727 1.16 38.49 -21.73
N LEU A 728 0.60 38.39 -22.94
CA LEU A 728 -0.59 39.15 -23.35
C LEU A 728 -1.83 38.79 -22.51
N LEU A 729 -1.95 37.55 -22.02
CA LEU A 729 -3.06 37.14 -21.17
C LEU A 729 -3.00 37.82 -19.78
N ILE A 730 -1.79 38.00 -19.23
CA ILE A 730 -1.58 38.77 -18.00
C ILE A 730 -1.99 40.23 -18.23
N SER A 731 -1.62 40.80 -19.37
CA SER A 731 -2.04 42.15 -19.79
C SER A 731 -3.57 42.29 -19.93
N ASN A 732 -4.25 41.29 -20.52
CA ASN A 732 -5.72 41.28 -20.62
C ASN A 732 -6.40 41.22 -19.24
N ILE A 733 -5.85 40.45 -18.29
CA ILE A 733 -6.33 40.40 -16.90
C ILE A 733 -6.08 41.72 -16.17
N SER A 734 -4.91 42.34 -16.34
CA SER A 734 -4.60 43.62 -15.69
C SER A 734 -5.42 44.78 -16.24
N ILE A 735 -5.77 44.75 -17.54
CA ILE A 735 -6.76 45.68 -18.13
C ILE A 735 -8.14 45.48 -17.49
N PHE A 736 -8.59 44.23 -17.28
CA PHE A 736 -9.85 43.97 -16.58
C PHE A 736 -9.84 44.52 -15.14
N ALA A 737 -8.81 44.18 -14.35
CA ALA A 737 -8.62 44.69 -12.99
C ALA A 737 -8.62 46.23 -12.94
N PHE A 738 -7.85 46.87 -13.83
CA PHE A 738 -7.82 48.33 -13.99
C PHE A 738 -9.21 48.91 -14.27
N THR A 739 -9.97 48.35 -15.22
CA THR A 739 -11.33 48.86 -15.49
C THR A 739 -12.27 48.65 -14.30
N THR A 740 -12.20 47.52 -13.59
CA THR A 740 -13.04 47.30 -12.42
C THR A 740 -12.75 48.29 -11.30
N GLU A 741 -11.47 48.57 -10.99
CA GLU A 741 -11.13 49.56 -9.95
C GLU A 741 -11.50 50.98 -10.36
N LEU A 742 -11.34 51.34 -11.64
CA LEU A 742 -11.75 52.63 -12.19
C LEU A 742 -13.27 52.83 -12.04
N PHE A 743 -14.08 51.85 -12.46
CA PHE A 743 -15.54 51.93 -12.32
C PHE A 743 -15.98 51.96 -10.84
N ILE A 744 -15.36 51.17 -9.95
CA ILE A 744 -15.60 51.25 -8.50
C ILE A 744 -15.31 52.65 -7.96
N HIS A 745 -14.20 53.28 -8.38
CA HIS A 745 -13.84 54.63 -7.93
C HIS A 745 -14.83 55.71 -8.40
N THR A 746 -15.44 55.56 -9.58
CA THR A 746 -16.43 56.50 -10.10
C THR A 746 -17.81 56.44 -9.41
N LYS A 747 -18.09 55.45 -8.56
CA LYS A 747 -19.36 55.27 -7.81
C LYS A 747 -20.65 55.24 -8.66
N LEU A 748 -20.57 54.96 -9.97
CA LEU A 748 -21.68 55.17 -10.90
C LEU A 748 -22.83 54.13 -10.85
N THR A 749 -22.68 52.96 -10.20
CA THR A 749 -23.68 51.87 -10.34
C THR A 749 -23.86 50.91 -9.14
N ASN A 750 -25.02 50.23 -9.09
CA ASN A 750 -25.35 49.13 -8.17
C ASN A 750 -24.42 47.89 -8.33
N ASP A 751 -24.34 47.07 -7.28
CA ASP A 751 -23.44 45.92 -7.15
C ASP A 751 -23.34 44.99 -8.39
N TRP A 752 -24.46 44.50 -8.93
CA TRP A 752 -24.40 43.61 -10.11
C TRP A 752 -23.86 44.31 -11.37
N LYS A 753 -24.06 45.62 -11.51
CA LYS A 753 -23.53 46.41 -12.64
C LYS A 753 -22.02 46.65 -12.51
N ASN A 754 -21.47 46.66 -11.29
CA ASN A 754 -20.04 46.90 -11.02
C ASN A 754 -19.11 45.81 -11.58
N ILE A 755 -19.62 44.60 -11.83
CA ILE A 755 -18.85 43.52 -12.48
C ILE A 755 -19.33 43.30 -13.93
N PHE A 756 -20.65 43.36 -14.18
CA PHE A 756 -21.22 43.16 -15.50
C PHE A 756 -20.71 44.18 -16.54
N ILE A 757 -20.73 45.48 -16.21
CA ILE A 757 -20.37 46.54 -17.15
C ILE A 757 -18.87 46.50 -17.49
N PRO A 758 -17.93 46.42 -16.53
CA PRO A 758 -16.51 46.30 -16.86
C PRO A 758 -16.17 45.02 -17.63
N ALA A 759 -16.79 43.88 -17.31
CA ALA A 759 -16.58 42.63 -18.06
C ALA A 759 -17.05 42.75 -19.52
N PHE A 760 -18.19 43.41 -19.76
CA PHE A 760 -18.70 43.64 -21.10
C PHE A 760 -17.82 44.64 -21.89
N VAL A 761 -17.48 45.80 -21.29
CA VAL A 761 -16.61 46.82 -21.91
C VAL A 761 -15.24 46.26 -22.26
N THR A 762 -14.62 45.49 -21.35
CA THR A 762 -13.32 44.85 -21.61
C THR A 762 -13.40 43.74 -22.65
N SER A 763 -14.50 42.98 -22.72
CA SER A 763 -14.72 42.04 -23.82
C SER A 763 -14.73 42.73 -25.18
N ILE A 764 -15.29 43.94 -25.28
CA ILE A 764 -15.29 44.75 -26.52
C ILE A 764 -13.88 45.25 -26.84
N ILE A 765 -13.16 45.81 -25.86
CA ILE A 765 -11.77 46.27 -26.03
C ILE A 765 -10.89 45.13 -26.55
N ILE A 766 -10.95 43.96 -25.90
CA ILE A 766 -10.16 42.78 -26.27
C ILE A 766 -10.62 42.17 -27.60
N TYR A 767 -11.92 42.21 -27.94
CA TYR A 767 -12.42 41.76 -29.24
C TYR A 767 -11.97 42.69 -30.39
N SER A 768 -11.87 44.00 -30.14
CA SER A 768 -11.28 44.93 -31.12
C SER A 768 -9.78 44.66 -31.31
N ALA A 769 -9.05 44.36 -30.23
CA ALA A 769 -7.65 43.95 -30.29
C ALA A 769 -7.46 42.61 -31.04
N TYR A 770 -8.39 41.66 -30.91
CA TYR A 770 -8.41 40.43 -31.71
C TYR A 770 -8.37 40.74 -33.21
N TRP A 771 -9.23 41.64 -33.71
CA TRP A 771 -9.24 42.02 -35.13
C TRP A 771 -7.95 42.71 -35.59
N VAL A 772 -7.31 43.50 -34.74
CA VAL A 772 -6.00 44.10 -35.04
C VAL A 772 -4.91 43.03 -35.18
N MET A 773 -4.85 42.06 -34.25
CA MET A 773 -3.88 40.95 -34.31
C MET A 773 -4.16 40.01 -35.49
N PHE A 774 -5.44 39.75 -35.78
CA PHE A 774 -5.88 38.95 -36.93
C PHE A 774 -5.45 39.58 -38.26
N LYS A 775 -5.63 40.90 -38.43
CA LYS A 775 -5.11 41.65 -39.59
C LYS A 775 -3.58 41.60 -39.70
N LYS A 776 -2.86 41.61 -38.57
CA LYS A 776 -1.39 41.43 -38.53
C LYS A 776 -0.91 39.99 -38.77
N LYS A 777 -1.82 39.03 -39.03
CA LYS A 777 -1.56 37.59 -39.18
C LYS A 777 -0.94 36.92 -37.94
N ASP A 778 -1.08 37.54 -36.77
CA ASP A 778 -0.44 37.12 -35.53
C ASP A 778 -1.33 36.08 -34.79
N THR A 779 -1.38 34.86 -35.35
CA THR A 779 -2.38 33.83 -35.01
C THR A 779 -2.49 33.54 -33.51
N GLN A 780 -1.36 33.30 -32.84
CA GLN A 780 -1.31 32.96 -31.41
C GLN A 780 -1.86 34.08 -30.52
N ARG A 781 -1.48 35.34 -30.77
CA ARG A 781 -1.99 36.49 -30.01
C ARG A 781 -3.47 36.77 -30.29
N SER A 782 -3.91 36.58 -31.53
CA SER A 782 -5.34 36.70 -31.87
C SER A 782 -6.20 35.68 -31.12
N LEU A 783 -5.77 34.40 -31.05
CA LEU A 783 -6.49 33.36 -30.30
C LEU A 783 -6.56 33.67 -28.80
N ILE A 784 -5.49 34.19 -28.20
CA ILE A 784 -5.49 34.61 -26.78
C ILE A 784 -6.56 35.68 -26.53
N CYS A 785 -6.62 36.72 -27.36
CA CYS A 785 -7.66 37.74 -27.25
C CYS A 785 -9.07 37.12 -27.36
N LEU A 786 -9.32 36.30 -28.38
CA LEU A 786 -10.62 35.66 -28.61
C LEU A 786 -11.05 34.73 -27.46
N TYR A 787 -10.15 33.96 -26.86
CA TYR A 787 -10.49 33.15 -25.68
C TYR A 787 -10.81 34.02 -24.46
N SER A 788 -10.08 35.12 -24.24
CA SER A 788 -10.41 36.05 -23.15
C SER A 788 -11.76 36.77 -23.33
N THR A 789 -12.24 37.01 -24.56
CA THR A 789 -13.60 37.57 -24.77
C THR A 789 -14.68 36.57 -24.42
N TRP A 790 -14.53 35.29 -24.79
CA TRP A 790 -15.45 34.23 -24.39
C TRP A 790 -15.48 34.04 -22.86
N PHE A 791 -14.32 34.10 -22.20
CA PHE A 791 -14.24 34.01 -20.74
C PHE A 791 -14.95 35.18 -20.04
N LEU A 792 -14.72 36.41 -20.49
CA LEU A 792 -15.41 37.60 -19.97
C LEU A 792 -16.93 37.57 -20.20
N ASN A 793 -17.39 37.01 -21.33
CA ASN A 793 -18.81 36.79 -21.59
C ASN A 793 -19.45 35.78 -20.62
N ILE A 794 -18.71 34.76 -20.17
CA ILE A 794 -19.18 33.82 -19.14
C ILE A 794 -19.24 34.50 -17.76
N ILE A 795 -18.25 35.31 -17.40
CA ILE A 795 -18.26 36.13 -16.17
C ILE A 795 -19.45 37.10 -16.16
N SER A 796 -19.72 37.73 -17.30
CA SER A 796 -20.87 38.61 -17.52
C SER A 796 -22.19 37.83 -17.37
N MET A 797 -22.29 36.62 -17.93
CA MET A 797 -23.48 35.75 -17.81
C MET A 797 -23.79 35.35 -16.36
N LEU A 798 -22.78 34.96 -15.57
CA LEU A 798 -22.95 34.51 -14.18
C LEU A 798 -23.41 35.63 -13.24
N ASN A 799 -23.01 36.88 -13.53
CA ASN A 799 -23.31 38.06 -12.73
C ASN A 799 -24.49 38.88 -13.30
N ALA A 800 -25.37 38.25 -14.08
CA ALA A 800 -26.52 38.89 -14.69
C ALA A 800 -27.84 38.20 -14.30
N ASN A 801 -28.95 38.94 -14.36
CA ASN A 801 -30.30 38.41 -14.12
C ASN A 801 -30.64 37.23 -15.05
N LYS A 802 -31.46 36.28 -14.59
CA LYS A 802 -31.83 35.04 -15.33
C LYS A 802 -32.29 35.24 -16.80
N LYS A 803 -32.89 36.39 -17.12
CA LYS A 803 -33.27 36.76 -18.50
C LYS A 803 -32.06 37.19 -19.34
N ILE A 804 -31.14 37.96 -18.75
CA ILE A 804 -29.92 38.46 -19.41
C ILE A 804 -28.92 37.31 -19.59
N SER A 805 -28.79 36.40 -18.63
CA SER A 805 -27.91 35.24 -18.76
C SER A 805 -28.30 34.34 -19.95
N ALA A 806 -29.60 34.11 -20.17
CA ALA A 806 -30.10 33.40 -21.35
C ALA A 806 -29.71 34.09 -22.67
N VAL A 807 -29.81 35.43 -22.73
CA VAL A 807 -29.38 36.22 -23.90
C VAL A 807 -27.86 36.16 -24.10
N MET A 808 -27.06 36.15 -23.03
CA MET A 808 -25.59 35.99 -23.12
C MET A 808 -25.15 34.60 -23.59
N ILE A 809 -25.90 33.53 -23.27
CA ILE A 809 -25.67 32.18 -23.86
C ILE A 809 -25.90 32.22 -25.37
N ILE A 810 -26.93 32.94 -25.84
CA ILE A 810 -27.20 33.09 -27.27
C ILE A 810 -26.12 33.95 -27.95
N LEU A 811 -25.75 35.10 -27.40
CA LEU A 811 -24.69 35.97 -27.93
C LEU A 811 -23.33 35.26 -28.00
N SER A 812 -22.95 34.51 -26.96
CA SER A 812 -21.73 33.71 -27.00
C SER A 812 -21.80 32.60 -28.06
N SER A 813 -22.93 31.91 -28.20
CA SER A 813 -23.13 30.92 -29.27
C SER A 813 -22.95 31.51 -30.68
N ILE A 814 -23.36 32.76 -30.90
CA ILE A 814 -23.17 33.49 -32.17
C ILE A 814 -21.68 33.75 -32.42
N THR A 815 -20.91 34.18 -31.42
CA THR A 815 -19.45 34.39 -31.60
C THR A 815 -18.70 33.08 -31.88
N VAL A 816 -19.12 31.97 -31.26
CA VAL A 816 -18.60 30.62 -31.51
C VAL A 816 -18.97 30.16 -32.93
N PHE A 817 -20.19 30.43 -33.38
CA PHE A 817 -20.65 30.13 -34.74
C PHE A 817 -19.85 30.91 -35.80
N ILE A 818 -19.65 32.22 -35.61
CA ILE A 818 -18.84 33.07 -36.51
C ILE A 818 -17.42 32.51 -36.64
N TYR A 819 -16.76 32.18 -35.53
CA TYR A 819 -15.43 31.57 -35.54
C TYR A 819 -15.43 30.19 -36.22
N GLY A 820 -16.40 29.33 -35.91
CA GLY A 820 -16.55 28.00 -36.49
C GLY A 820 -16.78 28.04 -38.01
N HIS A 821 -17.57 29.00 -38.49
CA HIS A 821 -17.83 29.22 -39.91
C HIS A 821 -16.59 29.76 -40.65
N LEU A 822 -15.96 30.83 -40.13
CA LEU A 822 -14.73 31.39 -40.72
C LEU A 822 -13.58 30.38 -40.76
N SER A 823 -13.49 29.51 -39.75
CA SER A 823 -12.45 28.48 -39.64
C SER A 823 -12.83 27.15 -40.31
N LYS A 824 -14.04 27.02 -40.87
CA LYS A 824 -14.62 25.79 -41.47
C LYS A 824 -14.65 24.56 -40.53
N TYR A 825 -14.66 24.74 -39.21
CA TYR A 825 -14.67 23.64 -38.24
C TYR A 825 -16.11 23.21 -37.87
N GLN A 826 -16.60 22.14 -38.51
CA GLN A 826 -17.96 21.63 -38.31
C GLN A 826 -18.29 21.24 -36.85
N SER A 827 -17.31 20.74 -36.09
CA SER A 827 -17.49 20.39 -34.67
C SER A 827 -17.76 21.62 -33.78
N VAL A 828 -17.19 22.77 -34.11
CA VAL A 828 -17.42 24.03 -33.40
C VAL A 828 -18.85 24.55 -33.66
N VAL A 829 -19.37 24.31 -34.87
CA VAL A 829 -20.77 24.59 -35.24
C VAL A 829 -21.73 23.66 -34.49
N GLU A 830 -21.41 22.37 -34.34
CA GLU A 830 -22.22 21.44 -33.53
C GLU A 830 -22.28 21.89 -32.05
N ILE A 831 -21.17 22.36 -31.49
CA ILE A 831 -21.12 22.92 -30.12
C ILE A 831 -21.99 24.18 -30.00
N SER A 832 -21.99 25.08 -31.00
CA SER A 832 -22.90 26.25 -30.96
C SER A 832 -24.37 25.85 -31.00
N ILE A 833 -24.72 24.77 -31.72
CA ILE A 833 -26.09 24.23 -31.73
C ILE A 833 -26.46 23.70 -30.34
N TYR A 834 -25.62 22.89 -29.69
CA TYR A 834 -25.91 22.42 -28.33
C TYR A 834 -26.05 23.57 -27.30
N LEU A 835 -25.18 24.59 -27.36
CA LEU A 835 -25.34 25.79 -26.53
C LEU A 835 -26.67 26.51 -26.80
N SER A 836 -27.08 26.63 -28.07
CA SER A 836 -28.36 27.24 -28.42
C SER A 836 -29.55 26.43 -27.87
N THR A 837 -29.51 25.09 -27.94
CA THR A 837 -30.56 24.23 -27.36
C THR A 837 -30.62 24.31 -25.84
N LEU A 838 -29.50 24.49 -25.15
CA LEU A 838 -29.47 24.73 -23.70
C LEU A 838 -30.04 26.10 -23.34
N GLY A 839 -29.70 27.15 -24.10
CA GLY A 839 -30.32 28.48 -23.95
C GLY A 839 -31.83 28.44 -24.15
N LEU A 840 -32.30 27.71 -25.17
CA LEU A 840 -33.73 27.50 -25.45
C LEU A 840 -34.43 26.64 -24.38
N GLN A 841 -33.80 25.57 -23.88
CA GLN A 841 -34.34 24.81 -22.75
C GLN A 841 -34.47 25.67 -21.50
N TYR A 842 -33.46 26.50 -21.20
CA TYR A 842 -33.50 27.40 -20.05
C TYR A 842 -34.63 28.42 -20.19
N LEU A 843 -34.80 29.04 -21.37
CA LEU A 843 -35.93 29.92 -21.66
C LEU A 843 -37.28 29.21 -21.53
N ILE A 844 -37.46 28.03 -22.14
CA ILE A 844 -38.72 27.28 -22.10
C ILE A 844 -39.08 26.84 -20.66
N SER A 845 -38.08 26.45 -19.86
CA SER A 845 -38.30 26.09 -18.45
C SER A 845 -38.78 27.27 -17.58
N LEU A 846 -38.47 28.51 -17.98
CA LEU A 846 -38.95 29.73 -17.32
C LEU A 846 -40.38 30.11 -17.76
N PHE A 847 -40.88 29.56 -18.88
CA PHE A 847 -42.25 29.78 -19.35
C PHE A 847 -43.21 28.63 -18.99
N PHE A 848 -42.74 27.38 -18.87
CA PHE A 848 -43.57 26.19 -18.62
C PHE A 848 -43.01 25.29 -17.50
N PRO A 849 -43.39 25.51 -16.22
CA PRO A 849 -42.80 24.79 -15.08
C PRO A 849 -43.34 23.37 -14.85
N ASN A 850 -44.53 23.02 -15.35
CA ASN A 850 -45.23 21.76 -15.02
C ASN A 850 -44.73 20.51 -15.78
N LEU A 851 -43.60 20.59 -16.50
CA LEU A 851 -43.10 19.49 -17.33
C LEU A 851 -42.19 18.54 -16.53
N ASN A 852 -42.58 17.28 -16.41
CA ASN A 852 -41.82 16.26 -15.69
C ASN A 852 -40.54 15.84 -16.43
N ILE A 853 -39.57 15.25 -15.70
CA ILE A 853 -38.26 14.85 -16.26
C ILE A 853 -38.36 13.86 -17.44
N VAL A 854 -39.44 13.07 -17.49
CA VAL A 854 -39.75 12.18 -18.62
C VAL A 854 -39.99 12.96 -19.92
N PHE A 855 -40.59 14.15 -19.88
CA PHE A 855 -40.77 14.98 -21.09
C PHE A 855 -39.43 15.46 -21.63
N TYR A 856 -38.56 15.98 -20.76
CA TYR A 856 -37.23 16.45 -21.15
C TYR A 856 -36.33 15.32 -21.66
N SER A 857 -36.46 14.07 -21.15
CA SER A 857 -35.71 12.94 -21.69
C SER A 857 -36.10 12.61 -23.14
N HIS A 858 -37.37 12.78 -23.51
CA HIS A 858 -37.85 12.62 -24.89
C HIS A 858 -37.48 13.82 -25.79
N TRP A 859 -37.42 15.05 -25.27
CA TRP A 859 -36.92 16.21 -26.02
C TRP A 859 -35.43 16.03 -26.41
N TRP A 860 -34.57 15.65 -25.47
CA TRP A 860 -33.17 15.37 -25.75
C TRP A 860 -32.98 14.18 -26.70
N PHE A 861 -33.79 13.12 -26.56
CA PHE A 861 -33.85 12.02 -27.52
C PHE A 861 -34.10 12.49 -28.96
N ALA A 862 -35.04 13.42 -29.16
CA ALA A 862 -35.34 14.00 -30.47
C ALA A 862 -34.17 14.84 -31.04
N ILE A 863 -33.54 15.71 -30.23
CA ILE A 863 -32.40 16.54 -30.66
C ILE A 863 -31.23 15.66 -31.13
N PHE A 864 -30.88 14.60 -30.39
CA PHE A 864 -29.79 13.70 -30.78
C PHE A 864 -30.05 12.96 -32.09
N ILE A 865 -31.32 12.67 -32.41
CA ILE A 865 -31.71 12.06 -33.69
C ILE A 865 -31.56 13.07 -34.83
N ILE A 866 -32.08 14.30 -34.68
CA ILE A 866 -32.03 15.35 -35.72
C ILE A 866 -30.57 15.68 -36.08
N ILE A 867 -29.71 15.93 -35.09
CA ILE A 867 -28.28 16.23 -35.31
C ILE A 867 -27.55 15.01 -35.91
N SER A 868 -27.98 13.79 -35.55
CA SER A 868 -27.43 12.57 -36.16
C SER A 868 -27.82 12.38 -37.64
N ASP A 869 -28.80 13.12 -38.15
CA ASP A 869 -29.21 13.05 -39.55
C ASP A 869 -28.62 14.20 -40.38
N ILE A 870 -28.60 15.42 -39.84
CA ILE A 870 -27.94 16.59 -40.48
C ILE A 870 -26.46 16.30 -40.80
N PHE A 871 -25.72 15.71 -39.85
CA PHE A 871 -24.30 15.36 -40.04
C PHE A 871 -24.08 13.92 -40.56
N TYR A 872 -25.12 13.24 -41.07
CA TYR A 872 -25.03 11.85 -41.53
C TYR A 872 -23.99 11.64 -42.64
N LYS A 873 -23.90 12.59 -43.59
CA LYS A 873 -22.98 12.49 -44.74
C LYS A 873 -21.51 12.67 -44.35
N THR A 874 -21.20 13.37 -43.25
CA THR A 874 -19.80 13.69 -42.87
C THR A 874 -19.26 12.82 -41.72
N GLN A 875 -20.10 12.27 -40.83
CA GLN A 875 -19.64 11.64 -39.58
C GLN A 875 -20.32 10.29 -39.27
N LYS A 876 -20.25 9.34 -40.22
CA LYS A 876 -20.96 8.04 -40.17
C LYS A 876 -20.73 7.22 -38.87
N GLN A 877 -19.56 7.32 -38.24
CA GLN A 877 -19.21 6.59 -37.00
C GLN A 877 -19.86 7.18 -35.73
N GLN A 878 -20.22 8.47 -35.74
CA GLN A 878 -20.78 9.14 -34.56
C GLN A 878 -22.29 8.90 -34.39
N LYS A 879 -23.00 8.48 -35.46
CA LYS A 879 -24.44 8.11 -35.43
C LYS A 879 -24.75 7.01 -34.41
N SER A 880 -23.92 5.97 -34.32
CA SER A 880 -24.11 4.90 -33.32
C SER A 880 -23.91 5.37 -31.88
N ILE A 881 -23.02 6.34 -31.65
CA ILE A 881 -22.77 6.90 -30.31
C ILE A 881 -23.97 7.75 -29.87
N ARG A 882 -24.46 8.63 -30.75
CA ARG A 882 -25.66 9.47 -30.51
C ARG A 882 -26.90 8.61 -30.16
N LEU A 883 -27.09 7.46 -30.83
CA LEU A 883 -28.18 6.52 -30.53
C LEU A 883 -28.04 5.77 -29.19
N ILE A 884 -26.82 5.46 -28.75
CA ILE A 884 -26.59 4.80 -27.45
C ILE A 884 -26.94 5.75 -26.29
N PHE A 885 -26.55 7.03 -26.40
CA PHE A 885 -26.94 8.03 -25.41
C PHE A 885 -28.47 8.18 -25.34
N ALA A 886 -29.15 8.20 -26.48
CA ALA A 886 -30.61 8.31 -26.56
C ALA A 886 -31.36 7.19 -25.79
N ILE A 887 -31.00 5.91 -26.00
CA ILE A 887 -31.66 4.76 -25.34
C ILE A 887 -31.32 4.67 -23.83
N SER A 888 -30.07 5.00 -23.48
CA SER A 888 -29.60 4.95 -22.09
C SER A 888 -30.30 6.00 -21.21
N PHE A 889 -30.63 7.16 -21.77
CA PHE A 889 -31.27 8.26 -21.06
C PHE A 889 -32.72 7.92 -20.63
N VAL A 890 -33.45 7.16 -21.46
CA VAL A 890 -34.82 6.73 -21.15
C VAL A 890 -34.84 5.63 -20.07
N THR A 891 -34.11 4.53 -20.30
CA THR A 891 -34.09 3.35 -19.41
C THR A 891 -33.72 3.66 -17.95
N LEU A 892 -32.74 4.55 -17.73
CA LEU A 892 -32.30 4.93 -16.39
C LEU A 892 -33.32 5.81 -15.65
N CYS A 893 -34.00 6.72 -16.37
CA CYS A 893 -35.00 7.60 -15.78
C CYS A 893 -36.25 6.83 -15.31
N VAL A 894 -36.69 5.82 -16.07
CA VAL A 894 -37.90 5.05 -15.75
C VAL A 894 -37.62 3.91 -14.76
N GLY A 895 -36.50 3.19 -14.92
CA GLY A 895 -36.13 2.12 -13.99
C GLY A 895 -35.98 2.58 -12.54
N LYS A 896 -35.50 3.82 -12.30
CA LYS A 896 -35.44 4.40 -10.95
C LYS A 896 -36.83 4.44 -10.28
N LEU A 897 -37.86 4.87 -11.01
CA LEU A 897 -39.22 5.06 -10.49
C LEU A 897 -39.95 3.73 -10.22
N SER A 898 -39.55 2.64 -10.88
CA SER A 898 -40.14 1.30 -10.66
C SER A 898 -39.74 0.62 -9.35
N LEU A 899 -38.63 1.03 -8.73
CA LEU A 899 -38.10 0.45 -7.48
C LEU A 899 -38.64 1.13 -6.22
N GLU A 900 -39.39 2.23 -6.38
CA GLU A 900 -40.03 2.95 -5.28
C GLU A 900 -41.33 2.23 -4.86
N PRO A 901 -41.70 2.24 -3.56
CA PRO A 901 -42.85 1.46 -3.06
C PRO A 901 -44.22 1.97 -3.56
N SER A 902 -44.30 3.18 -4.09
CA SER A 902 -45.47 3.73 -4.81
C SER A 902 -45.41 3.48 -6.33
N GLY A 903 -44.39 2.77 -6.80
CA GLY A 903 -44.03 2.65 -8.21
C GLY A 903 -44.74 1.54 -9.00
N GLU A 904 -45.82 0.95 -8.49
CA GLU A 904 -46.49 -0.21 -9.14
C GLU A 904 -46.89 0.08 -10.60
N ALA A 905 -47.41 1.28 -10.88
CA ALA A 905 -47.69 1.72 -12.25
C ALA A 905 -46.42 1.78 -13.13
N TYR A 906 -45.29 2.22 -12.56
CA TYR A 906 -44.00 2.30 -13.25
C TYR A 906 -43.29 0.95 -13.38
N GLN A 907 -43.61 -0.07 -12.56
CA GLN A 907 -43.14 -1.44 -12.75
C GLN A 907 -43.71 -2.05 -14.05
N ASN A 908 -44.99 -1.77 -14.32
CA ASN A 908 -45.63 -2.17 -15.58
C ASN A 908 -45.06 -1.40 -16.77
N VAL A 909 -44.89 -0.07 -16.67
CA VAL A 909 -44.25 0.75 -17.72
C VAL A 909 -42.81 0.28 -17.99
N PHE A 910 -42.02 -0.02 -16.96
CA PHE A 910 -40.66 -0.53 -17.12
C PHE A 910 -40.61 -1.89 -17.84
N LEU A 911 -41.54 -2.80 -17.51
CA LEU A 911 -41.65 -4.09 -18.20
C LEU A 911 -42.05 -3.91 -19.67
N ILE A 912 -43.01 -3.03 -19.96
CA ILE A 912 -43.41 -2.64 -21.32
C ILE A 912 -42.21 -2.06 -22.08
N GLU A 913 -41.43 -1.16 -21.48
CA GLU A 913 -40.25 -0.57 -22.10
C GLU A 913 -39.18 -1.62 -22.44
N GLN A 914 -38.84 -2.53 -21.52
CA GLN A 914 -37.87 -3.60 -21.81
C GLN A 914 -38.37 -4.55 -22.93
N VAL A 915 -39.68 -4.72 -23.08
CA VAL A 915 -40.29 -5.45 -24.20
C VAL A 915 -40.25 -4.64 -25.51
N THR A 916 -40.51 -3.32 -25.48
CA THR A 916 -40.37 -2.48 -26.70
C THR A 916 -38.92 -2.40 -27.18
N PHE A 917 -37.92 -2.41 -26.30
CA PHE A 917 -36.52 -2.49 -26.70
C PHE A 917 -36.17 -3.85 -27.34
N LEU A 918 -36.75 -4.97 -26.88
CA LEU A 918 -36.63 -6.26 -27.57
C LEU A 918 -37.18 -6.18 -29.01
N ILE A 919 -38.31 -5.51 -29.22
CA ILE A 919 -38.95 -5.32 -30.54
C ILE A 919 -38.12 -4.39 -31.44
N LEU A 920 -37.74 -3.20 -30.96
CA LEU A 920 -36.92 -2.24 -31.72
C LEU A 920 -35.53 -2.80 -32.05
N GLY A 921 -34.94 -3.58 -31.14
CA GLY A 921 -33.69 -4.30 -31.37
C GLY A 921 -33.77 -5.33 -32.50
N ALA A 922 -34.92 -5.98 -32.65
CA ALA A 922 -35.20 -6.90 -33.76
C ALA A 922 -35.38 -6.14 -35.08
N ILE A 923 -36.20 -5.08 -35.11
CA ILE A 923 -36.48 -4.25 -36.31
C ILE A 923 -35.21 -3.62 -36.88
N PHE A 924 -34.38 -2.99 -36.04
CA PHE A 924 -33.13 -2.35 -36.50
C PHE A 924 -31.94 -3.32 -36.65
N HIS A 925 -32.17 -4.62 -36.48
CA HIS A 925 -31.15 -5.68 -36.50
C HIS A 925 -29.93 -5.38 -35.58
N LYS A 926 -30.19 -4.91 -34.36
CA LYS A 926 -29.18 -4.58 -33.35
C LYS A 926 -29.22 -5.53 -32.16
N GLN A 927 -28.43 -6.62 -32.24
CA GLN A 927 -28.30 -7.65 -31.21
C GLN A 927 -28.07 -7.11 -29.78
N TRP A 928 -27.39 -5.96 -29.65
CA TRP A 928 -27.03 -5.35 -28.36
C TRP A 928 -28.26 -4.82 -27.62
N ILE A 929 -29.29 -4.37 -28.35
CA ILE A 929 -30.56 -3.91 -27.77
C ILE A 929 -31.38 -5.12 -27.28
N ILE A 930 -31.31 -6.25 -27.99
CA ILE A 930 -32.04 -7.49 -27.64
C ILE A 930 -31.51 -8.09 -26.32
N TYR A 931 -30.20 -8.18 -26.14
CA TYR A 931 -29.63 -8.71 -24.88
C TYR A 931 -29.97 -7.85 -23.65
N TRP A 932 -30.19 -6.54 -23.84
CA TRP A 932 -30.50 -5.61 -22.76
C TRP A 932 -31.87 -5.90 -22.13
N GLY A 933 -32.92 -6.06 -22.96
CA GLY A 933 -34.28 -6.34 -22.47
C GLY A 933 -34.43 -7.75 -21.85
N ALA A 934 -33.79 -8.77 -22.42
CA ALA A 934 -33.92 -10.15 -21.94
C ALA A 934 -33.36 -10.38 -20.53
N ALA A 935 -32.27 -9.67 -20.18
CA ALA A 935 -31.67 -9.76 -18.85
C ALA A 935 -32.62 -9.21 -17.75
N GLY A 936 -33.34 -8.13 -18.04
CA GLY A 936 -34.28 -7.50 -17.11
C GLY A 936 -35.43 -8.43 -16.69
N ALA A 937 -35.95 -9.23 -17.61
CA ALA A 937 -37.10 -10.12 -17.34
C ALA A 937 -36.77 -11.28 -16.36
N THR A 938 -35.62 -11.95 -16.53
CA THR A 938 -35.31 -13.18 -15.77
C THR A 938 -35.08 -12.94 -14.27
N ILE A 939 -34.59 -11.76 -13.89
CA ILE A 939 -34.30 -11.39 -12.50
C ILE A 939 -35.58 -11.26 -11.67
N SER A 940 -36.71 -10.92 -12.31
CA SER A 940 -38.03 -10.79 -11.67
C SER A 940 -38.57 -12.13 -11.11
N VAL A 941 -38.30 -13.25 -11.78
CA VAL A 941 -38.95 -14.55 -11.49
C VAL A 941 -38.34 -15.30 -10.30
N LEU A 942 -37.03 -15.16 -10.05
CA LEU A 942 -36.33 -15.94 -9.01
C LEU A 942 -36.65 -15.50 -7.57
N TYR A 943 -37.38 -14.39 -7.41
CA TYR A 943 -37.67 -13.77 -6.10
C TYR A 943 -38.71 -14.53 -5.25
N PHE A 944 -39.33 -15.61 -5.76
CA PHE A 944 -40.58 -16.17 -5.25
C PHE A 944 -40.54 -17.48 -4.39
N LEU A 945 -39.40 -18.14 -4.09
CA LEU A 945 -39.37 -19.51 -3.45
C LEU A 945 -38.34 -19.69 -2.30
N ARG A 946 -38.73 -19.88 -1.01
CA ARG A 946 -37.77 -19.71 0.13
C ARG A 946 -37.95 -20.45 1.49
N ALA A 947 -38.33 -21.75 1.56
CA ALA A 947 -38.92 -22.33 2.80
C ALA A 947 -38.08 -23.21 3.79
N TYR A 948 -37.36 -24.30 3.42
CA TYR A 948 -37.01 -25.41 4.35
C TYR A 948 -35.52 -25.80 4.49
N THR A 949 -35.10 -26.49 5.59
CA THR A 949 -33.66 -26.63 5.96
C THR A 949 -33.06 -28.03 6.25
N TYR A 950 -33.45 -28.82 7.27
CA TYR A 950 -32.66 -30.04 7.64
C TYR A 950 -32.74 -31.16 6.60
N LEU A 951 -33.93 -31.40 6.04
CA LEU A 951 -34.13 -32.33 4.92
C LEU A 951 -33.31 -31.89 3.71
N TRP A 952 -33.24 -30.58 3.46
CA TRP A 952 -32.41 -29.97 2.42
C TRP A 952 -30.94 -30.39 2.54
N LEU A 953 -30.38 -30.45 3.76
CA LEU A 953 -28.97 -30.83 3.98
C LEU A 953 -28.72 -32.34 3.80
N SER A 954 -29.56 -33.20 4.37
CA SER A 954 -29.41 -34.65 4.26
C SER A 954 -29.65 -35.16 2.83
N PHE A 955 -30.71 -34.67 2.18
CA PHE A 955 -31.07 -35.01 0.81
C PHE A 955 -30.00 -34.56 -0.20
N LEU A 956 -29.52 -33.31 -0.07
CA LEU A 956 -28.42 -32.79 -0.91
C LEU A 956 -27.11 -33.56 -0.66
N GLY A 957 -26.85 -33.97 0.59
CA GLY A 957 -25.72 -34.84 0.95
C GLY A 957 -25.76 -36.20 0.26
N LEU A 958 -26.92 -36.88 0.32
CA LEU A 958 -27.17 -38.19 -0.31
C LEU A 958 -27.09 -38.12 -1.85
N ILE A 959 -27.73 -37.13 -2.48
CA ILE A 959 -27.71 -36.95 -3.93
C ILE A 959 -26.27 -36.75 -4.44
N ILE A 960 -25.49 -35.91 -3.77
CA ILE A 960 -24.08 -35.70 -4.13
C ILE A 960 -23.29 -37.01 -3.96
N MET A 961 -23.52 -37.78 -2.90
CA MET A 961 -22.84 -39.07 -2.68
C MET A 961 -23.15 -40.07 -3.79
N PHE A 962 -24.43 -40.24 -4.12
CA PHE A 962 -24.90 -41.18 -5.15
C PHE A 962 -24.36 -40.80 -6.54
N PHE A 963 -24.48 -39.52 -6.91
CA PHE A 963 -23.94 -38.98 -8.16
C PHE A 963 -22.43 -39.24 -8.28
N VAL A 964 -21.67 -39.08 -7.19
CA VAL A 964 -20.24 -39.35 -7.17
C VAL A 964 -19.93 -40.83 -7.31
N ILE A 965 -20.56 -41.72 -6.54
CA ILE A 965 -20.30 -43.17 -6.61
C ILE A 965 -20.60 -43.71 -8.01
N TRP A 966 -21.73 -43.31 -8.61
CA TRP A 966 -22.08 -43.62 -10.00
C TRP A 966 -21.02 -43.11 -10.98
N LYS A 967 -20.56 -41.87 -10.82
CA LYS A 967 -19.56 -41.23 -11.69
C LYS A 967 -18.16 -41.84 -11.54
N LEU A 968 -17.75 -42.25 -10.34
CA LEU A 968 -16.50 -43.00 -10.11
C LEU A 968 -16.55 -44.37 -10.80
N ARG A 969 -17.63 -45.13 -10.60
CA ARG A 969 -17.86 -46.42 -11.26
C ARG A 969 -17.85 -46.29 -12.80
N LYS A 970 -18.39 -45.20 -13.35
CA LYS A 970 -18.43 -44.93 -14.80
C LYS A 970 -17.10 -44.43 -15.38
N ILE A 971 -16.27 -43.74 -14.59
CA ILE A 971 -14.95 -43.24 -15.02
C ILE A 971 -13.88 -44.32 -15.01
N ASN A 972 -13.95 -45.30 -14.11
CA ASN A 972 -12.97 -46.40 -14.02
C ASN A 972 -13.38 -47.66 -14.83
N LYS A 973 -14.52 -47.63 -15.52
CA LYS A 973 -14.90 -48.60 -16.57
C LYS A 973 -14.35 -48.22 -17.97
N LYS A 974 -13.54 -47.14 -18.05
CA LYS A 974 -12.83 -46.64 -19.25
C LYS A 974 -11.39 -46.25 -18.88
#